data_AF-A0A523R2C1-F1
#
_entry.id   AF-A0A523R2C1-F1
#
_cell.length_a   1.000
_cell.length_b   1.000
_cell.length_c   1.000
_cell.angle_alpha   90.00
_cell.angle_beta   90.00
_cell.angle_gamma   90.00
#
_symmetry.space_group_name_H-M   'P 1'
#
loop_
_entity.id
_entity.type
_entity.pdbx_description
1 polymer ?
#
loop_
_entity_poly.entity_id
_entity_poly.type
_entity_poly.pdbx_seq_one_letter_code
_entity_poly.pdbx_strand_id
1 'polypeptide(L)'
;MVVERGKNAPEIRTPQLLFPHSLSFSQSGGTPMRALIALTIAIQILVFPWAYAEEQKQTVDSLISQAWKSYRQQQYHEACSRFARASLSEQISQSNRALLGLAYCQKALGHNTRATDTFFKLAERKFKLDETIPALLTLLLEQNRFQEAGTTLALLPEHHQSAWQKKIYKKKLQMAWSCYDHGDHECAQTAFANLRQAKPDDPDVLLGHCYSLIQLDRKDEARNAIASFTGQKNSEINEMYIDLTKEKGLADYRAGRYAQAETALAQAVKMDADDRGIKELLEWSRYHQSRPEGLIRILEQTYNETGSAKAASDLITVLESTKNQNALDEFIRKLAQDNISDLNHLVGENYYQHVGPVTAAQFDNSPGTCYEGCANPKLSSGIFYNYRSGDEGLSQLNATGVSLTGEITTRTGNIWNLRLSAIYLDSGSAGPNPYAGSFYRSIADPGLSAGKMVEARTVYDLNFLFEKEGPNNWNLSIGSTPLNGVSSPVPIFDINYTTPSWGVHFEQSSVKESILSWIGQNDPYSDKHWGRVLKTGFTGQKTFDLEMPYWFSTEGRYHYYWGENVQDNHGLGISLSIGRTDEWNQFTRNIGLSSGAISFKDNHSFYTYGHGGYDSPKYKVSVGPFIRLITQKCESYWLDMALSLSAFMSETEDAPHYRDPDLNGLDPGFLDNSDLIGNYRGEEESEASVNVKIRGMRHLGNNWFVTGTAGFTSTTTGFREVKAGIFLQYHFNDTRSSALCDASRQIDLLMSPIN
;
A
#
# COMPACT_ATOMS: atom_id res chain seq x y z
N MET A 1 26.75 35.24 -8.71
CA MET A 1 28.03 34.50 -8.77
C MET A 1 27.97 33.71 -10.09
N VAL A 2 28.81 34.06 -11.09
CA VAL A 2 30.12 33.44 -11.37
C VAL A 2 29.91 32.01 -11.94
N VAL A 3 29.99 31.68 -13.25
CA VAL A 3 30.94 32.03 -14.36
C VAL A 3 32.31 31.35 -14.08
N GLU A 4 33.02 30.59 -14.92
CA GLU A 4 33.25 30.49 -16.39
C GLU A 4 33.17 29.01 -16.89
N ARG A 5 33.30 28.57 -18.15
CA ARG A 5 33.90 29.04 -19.43
C ARG A 5 35.42 28.86 -19.62
N GLY A 6 35.88 27.63 -19.89
CA GLY A 6 37.24 27.36 -20.42
C GLY A 6 37.33 27.43 -21.96
N LYS A 7 38.44 27.97 -22.49
CA LYS A 7 38.82 27.96 -23.92
C LYS A 7 40.23 27.39 -24.07
N ASN A 8 40.57 26.82 -25.24
CA ASN A 8 41.67 27.33 -26.10
C ASN A 8 41.72 26.62 -27.47
N ALA A 9 42.43 27.26 -28.40
CA ALA A 9 42.72 26.84 -29.79
C ALA A 9 44.23 27.11 -30.06
N PRO A 10 44.79 27.40 -31.27
CA PRO A 10 44.28 27.51 -32.65
C PRO A 10 44.60 26.20 -33.43
N GLU A 11 44.95 26.04 -34.73
CA GLU A 11 45.39 26.82 -35.93
C GLU A 11 44.93 26.00 -37.18
N ILE A 12 44.96 26.39 -38.48
CA ILE A 12 44.93 27.62 -39.32
C ILE A 12 44.66 27.07 -40.78
N ARG A 13 44.13 27.73 -41.82
CA ARG A 13 43.96 29.15 -42.22
C ARG A 13 42.56 29.41 -42.81
N THR A 14 42.44 30.37 -43.74
CA THR A 14 41.25 31.00 -44.36
C THR A 14 41.67 31.55 -45.76
N PRO A 15 40.84 32.23 -46.61
CA PRO A 15 39.51 32.81 -46.36
C PRO A 15 38.42 32.79 -47.48
N GLN A 16 37.16 33.03 -47.05
CA GLN A 16 36.07 33.79 -47.73
C GLN A 16 35.42 33.22 -49.01
N LEU A 17 34.17 33.55 -49.38
CA LEU A 17 33.17 34.54 -48.86
C LEU A 17 31.72 33.96 -48.89
N LEU A 18 30.69 34.75 -48.50
CA LEU A 18 29.32 34.28 -48.19
C LEU A 18 28.21 34.74 -49.19
N PHE A 19 27.06 34.05 -49.14
CA PHE A 19 25.61 34.46 -49.17
C PHE A 19 25.21 35.95 -49.39
N PRO A 20 23.90 36.30 -49.65
CA PRO A 20 22.73 35.54 -50.15
C PRO A 20 21.80 36.31 -51.15
N HIS A 21 20.69 35.66 -51.54
CA HIS A 21 19.31 36.17 -51.79
C HIS A 21 18.95 37.52 -52.46
N SER A 22 17.92 37.40 -53.31
CA SER A 22 16.75 38.29 -53.51
C SER A 22 16.93 39.69 -54.10
N LEU A 23 16.18 39.96 -55.18
CA LEU A 23 15.83 41.29 -55.65
C LEU A 23 14.39 41.30 -56.17
N SER A 24 13.58 42.23 -55.65
CA SER A 24 12.46 42.83 -56.39
C SER A 24 13.00 43.98 -57.25
N PHE A 25 12.19 44.56 -58.15
CA PHE A 25 11.93 46.01 -58.13
C PHE A 25 10.78 46.41 -59.08
N SER A 26 10.34 47.67 -58.98
CA SER A 26 9.29 48.28 -59.78
C SER A 26 9.83 49.34 -60.77
N GLN A 27 8.92 50.13 -61.35
CA GLN A 27 9.12 51.13 -62.42
C GLN A 27 9.94 52.35 -61.92
N SER A 28 10.39 53.33 -62.73
CA SER A 28 9.94 53.78 -64.07
C SER A 28 10.96 54.69 -64.80
N GLY A 29 10.73 54.96 -66.10
CA GLY A 29 11.07 56.25 -66.73
C GLY A 29 12.18 56.29 -67.80
N GLY A 30 11.91 56.90 -68.96
CA GLY A 30 12.94 57.47 -69.87
C GLY A 30 13.01 56.95 -71.32
N THR A 31 12.43 57.67 -72.28
CA THR A 31 12.70 57.65 -73.74
C THR A 31 13.89 58.59 -74.09
N PRO A 32 14.49 58.66 -75.33
CA PRO A 32 13.86 58.47 -76.65
C PRO A 32 14.73 58.00 -77.88
N MET A 33 14.10 58.02 -79.07
CA MET A 33 14.64 58.23 -80.44
C MET A 33 15.51 57.18 -81.20
N ARG A 34 15.00 56.78 -82.39
CA ARG A 34 15.64 56.76 -83.75
C ARG A 34 16.86 55.82 -84.04
N ALA A 35 17.10 55.29 -85.25
CA ALA A 35 16.29 55.18 -86.49
C ALA A 35 16.95 54.27 -87.59
N LEU A 36 16.14 53.86 -88.58
CA LEU A 36 16.44 53.62 -90.02
C LEU A 36 17.44 52.54 -90.53
N ILE A 37 16.95 51.73 -91.50
CA ILE A 37 17.61 51.20 -92.74
C ILE A 37 18.79 50.18 -92.59
N ALA A 38 19.02 49.12 -93.39
CA ALA A 38 18.35 48.30 -94.44
C ALA A 38 19.32 47.96 -95.62
N LEU A 39 18.92 47.06 -96.54
CA LEU A 39 19.62 46.54 -97.76
C LEU A 39 20.74 45.48 -97.52
N THR A 40 20.60 44.19 -97.90
CA THR A 40 20.79 43.48 -99.22
C THR A 40 22.25 43.03 -99.50
N ILE A 41 22.65 42.04 -100.34
CA ILE A 41 22.03 41.08 -101.30
C ILE A 41 23.04 39.88 -101.42
N ALA A 42 22.72 38.56 -101.39
CA ALA A 42 21.99 37.62 -102.27
C ALA A 42 22.92 36.69 -103.12
N ILE A 43 22.35 35.92 -104.09
CA ILE A 43 22.90 34.78 -104.89
C ILE A 43 22.71 33.39 -104.19
N GLN A 44 21.88 32.39 -104.60
CA GLN A 44 20.93 32.10 -105.72
C GLN A 44 21.38 30.96 -106.69
N ILE A 45 20.40 30.32 -107.37
CA ILE A 45 20.47 29.35 -108.52
C ILE A 45 20.67 27.88 -108.11
N LEU A 46 19.87 26.86 -108.50
CA LEU A 46 18.51 26.75 -109.12
C LEU A 46 17.83 25.45 -108.55
N VAL A 47 16.90 24.63 -109.10
CA VAL A 47 16.29 24.33 -110.43
C VAL A 47 14.79 23.92 -110.27
N PHE A 48 14.10 23.66 -111.38
CA PHE A 48 12.68 23.30 -111.66
C PHE A 48 12.41 21.77 -111.79
N PRO A 49 11.20 21.23 -112.14
CA PRO A 49 9.92 21.90 -112.54
C PRO A 49 8.58 21.41 -111.92
N TRP A 50 7.56 22.23 -112.23
CA TRP A 50 6.08 22.13 -112.23
C TRP A 50 5.30 20.82 -111.97
N ALA A 51 4.12 20.99 -111.35
CA ALA A 51 2.85 20.36 -111.75
C ALA A 51 1.62 21.23 -111.32
N TYR A 52 0.51 21.15 -112.05
CA TYR A 52 -0.79 21.78 -111.74
C TYR A 52 -1.76 20.73 -111.15
N ALA A 53 -2.63 21.12 -110.22
CA ALA A 53 -3.82 20.35 -109.84
C ALA A 53 -4.90 21.26 -109.23
N GLU A 54 -6.17 20.98 -109.54
CA GLU A 54 -7.35 21.60 -108.91
C GLU A 54 -7.86 20.73 -107.74
N GLU A 55 -9.16 20.83 -107.41
CA GLU A 55 -9.89 20.12 -106.35
C GLU A 55 -9.67 20.62 -104.91
N GLN A 56 -10.68 20.70 -104.04
CA GLN A 56 -12.13 20.55 -104.22
C GLN A 56 -12.85 21.38 -103.14
N LYS A 57 -14.04 21.94 -103.43
CA LYS A 57 -14.91 22.54 -102.39
C LYS A 57 -15.54 21.42 -101.55
N GLN A 58 -14.80 20.89 -100.58
CA GLN A 58 -15.27 19.79 -99.73
C GLN A 58 -16.54 20.20 -98.97
N THR A 59 -17.63 19.45 -99.17
CA THR A 59 -18.86 19.62 -98.39
C THR A 59 -18.63 19.21 -96.93
N VAL A 60 -19.39 19.81 -96.01
CA VAL A 60 -19.23 19.58 -94.56
C VAL A 60 -19.40 18.10 -94.19
N ASP A 61 -20.34 17.39 -94.84
CA ASP A 61 -20.51 15.94 -94.65
C ASP A 61 -19.34 15.10 -95.18
N SER A 62 -18.67 15.53 -96.26
CA SER A 62 -17.42 14.90 -96.73
C SER A 62 -16.28 15.12 -95.72
N LEU A 63 -16.14 16.34 -95.19
CA LEU A 63 -15.19 16.69 -94.12
C LEU A 63 -15.41 15.85 -92.86
N ILE A 64 -16.65 15.73 -92.38
CA ILE A 64 -17.03 14.89 -91.23
C ILE A 64 -16.69 13.40 -91.49
N SER A 65 -16.96 12.91 -92.70
CA SER A 65 -16.71 11.51 -93.07
C SER A 65 -15.21 11.19 -93.15
N GLN A 66 -14.41 12.10 -93.72
CA GLN A 66 -12.95 12.03 -93.74
C GLN A 66 -12.35 12.12 -92.32
N ALA A 67 -12.89 13.01 -91.47
CA ALA A 67 -12.45 13.13 -90.08
C ALA A 67 -12.67 11.84 -89.27
N TRP A 68 -13.83 11.19 -89.43
CA TRP A 68 -14.09 9.87 -88.83
C TRP A 68 -13.22 8.75 -89.41
N LYS A 69 -12.80 8.85 -90.67
CA LYS A 69 -11.81 7.93 -91.27
C LYS A 69 -10.44 8.11 -90.59
N SER A 70 -9.93 9.33 -90.51
CA SER A 70 -8.67 9.67 -89.81
C SER A 70 -8.70 9.26 -88.33
N TYR A 71 -9.82 9.47 -87.63
CA TYR A 71 -9.99 9.07 -86.23
C TYR A 71 -9.84 7.54 -86.05
N ARG A 72 -10.45 6.74 -86.94
CA ARG A 72 -10.28 5.26 -86.93
C ARG A 72 -8.87 4.81 -87.33
N GLN A 73 -8.12 5.63 -88.07
CA GLN A 73 -6.71 5.42 -88.40
C GLN A 73 -5.75 5.97 -87.33
N GLN A 74 -6.26 6.35 -86.14
CA GLN A 74 -5.50 6.94 -85.03
C GLN A 74 -4.81 8.30 -85.34
N GLN A 75 -5.15 8.93 -86.48
CA GLN A 75 -4.63 10.23 -86.91
C GLN A 75 -5.39 11.37 -86.21
N TYR A 76 -5.36 11.40 -84.88
CA TYR A 76 -6.27 12.22 -84.07
C TYR A 76 -6.09 13.73 -84.26
N HIS A 77 -4.87 14.23 -84.49
CA HIS A 77 -4.63 15.64 -84.84
C HIS A 77 -5.29 16.05 -86.16
N GLU A 78 -5.20 15.19 -87.18
CA GLU A 78 -5.75 15.43 -88.52
C GLU A 78 -7.29 15.36 -88.49
N ALA A 79 -7.83 14.37 -87.76
CA ALA A 79 -9.25 14.26 -87.46
C ALA A 79 -9.78 15.52 -86.75
N CYS A 80 -9.10 16.00 -85.70
CA CYS A 80 -9.46 17.22 -85.00
C CYS A 80 -9.42 18.47 -85.88
N SER A 81 -8.44 18.61 -86.77
CA SER A 81 -8.42 19.75 -87.70
C SER A 81 -9.62 19.74 -88.65
N ARG A 82 -9.99 18.56 -89.19
CA ARG A 82 -11.17 18.39 -90.04
C ARG A 82 -12.49 18.62 -89.28
N PHE A 83 -12.64 18.05 -88.08
CA PHE A 83 -13.83 18.26 -87.25
C PHE A 83 -13.99 19.71 -86.78
N ALA A 84 -12.90 20.38 -86.40
CA ALA A 84 -12.94 21.80 -86.01
C ALA A 84 -13.43 22.67 -87.17
N ARG A 85 -12.91 22.47 -88.39
CA ARG A 85 -13.40 23.16 -89.60
C ARG A 85 -14.87 22.87 -89.88
N ALA A 86 -15.30 21.60 -89.77
CA ALA A 86 -16.70 21.22 -89.98
C ALA A 86 -17.67 21.74 -88.89
N SER A 87 -17.19 22.00 -87.67
CA SER A 87 -18.02 22.51 -86.57
C SER A 87 -18.56 23.93 -86.80
N LEU A 88 -17.92 24.68 -87.71
CA LEU A 88 -18.29 26.05 -88.12
C LEU A 88 -19.44 26.10 -89.13
N SER A 89 -20.07 24.98 -89.50
CA SER A 89 -21.25 24.99 -90.37
C SER A 89 -22.43 25.70 -89.72
N GLU A 90 -23.10 26.56 -90.49
CA GLU A 90 -24.34 27.24 -90.10
C GLU A 90 -25.49 26.23 -89.83
N GLN A 91 -25.44 25.04 -90.43
CA GLN A 91 -26.42 23.99 -90.17
C GLN A 91 -26.14 23.30 -88.83
N ILE A 92 -27.02 23.55 -87.85
CA ILE A 92 -26.94 22.97 -86.48
C ILE A 92 -26.73 21.45 -86.49
N SER A 93 -27.39 20.70 -87.38
CA SER A 93 -27.23 19.24 -87.49
C SER A 93 -25.81 18.82 -87.90
N GLN A 94 -25.21 19.51 -88.87
CA GLN A 94 -23.83 19.27 -89.29
C GLN A 94 -22.83 19.75 -88.22
N SER A 95 -23.04 20.95 -87.67
CA SER A 95 -22.24 21.50 -86.57
C SER A 95 -22.20 20.53 -85.39
N ASN A 96 -23.33 20.00 -84.94
CA ASN A 96 -23.39 19.04 -83.84
C ASN A 96 -22.71 17.70 -84.16
N ARG A 97 -22.88 17.16 -85.38
CA ARG A 97 -22.16 15.94 -85.82
C ARG A 97 -20.65 16.13 -85.90
N ALA A 98 -20.19 17.33 -86.27
CA ALA A 98 -18.78 17.69 -86.27
C ALA A 98 -18.22 17.91 -84.85
N LEU A 99 -18.96 18.62 -84.00
CA LEU A 99 -18.61 18.86 -82.59
C LEU A 99 -18.49 17.54 -81.81
N LEU A 100 -19.34 16.55 -82.08
CA LEU A 100 -19.26 15.23 -81.44
C LEU A 100 -17.94 14.51 -81.80
N GLY A 101 -17.56 14.50 -83.09
CA GLY A 101 -16.26 13.99 -83.52
C GLY A 101 -15.07 14.80 -82.99
N LEU A 102 -15.22 16.12 -82.87
CA LEU A 102 -14.23 17.02 -82.28
C LEU A 102 -13.99 16.68 -80.80
N ALA A 103 -15.04 16.44 -80.03
CA ALA A 103 -14.94 16.10 -78.62
C ALA A 103 -14.24 14.74 -78.40
N TYR A 104 -14.57 13.74 -79.22
CA TYR A 104 -13.88 12.43 -79.17
C TYR A 104 -12.41 12.51 -79.60
N CYS A 105 -12.05 13.24 -80.67
CA CYS A 105 -10.64 13.38 -81.04
C CYS A 105 -9.84 14.23 -80.03
N GLN A 106 -10.47 15.21 -79.38
CA GLN A 106 -9.85 15.95 -78.28
C GLN A 106 -9.57 15.04 -77.08
N LYS A 107 -10.51 14.17 -76.70
CA LYS A 107 -10.26 13.15 -75.66
C LYS A 107 -9.14 12.18 -76.06
N ALA A 108 -9.11 11.71 -77.30
CA ALA A 108 -8.06 10.81 -77.79
C ALA A 108 -6.65 11.45 -77.80
N LEU A 109 -6.58 12.80 -77.88
CA LEU A 109 -5.34 13.58 -77.73
C LEU A 109 -5.03 13.98 -76.27
N GLY A 110 -5.80 13.51 -75.28
CA GLY A 110 -5.63 13.91 -73.87
C GLY A 110 -6.04 15.36 -73.56
N HIS A 111 -6.64 16.09 -74.51
CA HIS A 111 -7.14 17.46 -74.32
C HIS A 111 -8.48 17.48 -73.55
N ASN A 112 -8.51 16.82 -72.38
CA ASN A 112 -9.73 16.45 -71.67
C ASN A 112 -10.63 17.64 -71.31
N THR A 113 -10.06 18.78 -70.93
CA THR A 113 -10.84 20.01 -70.66
C THR A 113 -11.57 20.50 -71.91
N ARG A 114 -10.87 20.61 -73.05
CA ARG A 114 -11.48 21.04 -74.33
C ARG A 114 -12.55 20.05 -74.81
N ALA A 115 -12.31 18.76 -74.60
CA ALA A 115 -13.30 17.72 -74.87
C ALA A 115 -14.56 17.92 -74.01
N THR A 116 -14.40 18.13 -72.70
CA THR A 116 -15.50 18.44 -71.78
C THR A 116 -16.28 19.69 -72.21
N ASP A 117 -15.60 20.79 -72.53
CA ASP A 117 -16.27 22.03 -72.98
C ASP A 117 -17.05 21.83 -74.29
N THR A 118 -16.56 20.95 -75.17
CA THR A 118 -17.21 20.59 -76.43
C THR A 118 -18.40 19.65 -76.21
N PHE A 119 -18.30 18.71 -75.26
CA PHE A 119 -19.40 17.85 -74.85
C PHE A 119 -20.50 18.62 -74.08
N PHE A 120 -20.17 19.62 -73.25
CA PHE A 120 -21.16 20.48 -72.60
C PHE A 120 -22.02 21.22 -73.64
N LYS A 121 -21.41 21.81 -74.67
CA LYS A 121 -22.12 22.48 -75.78
C LYS A 121 -23.04 21.54 -76.56
N LEU A 122 -22.77 20.23 -76.57
CA LEU A 122 -23.65 19.21 -77.15
C LEU A 122 -24.80 18.83 -76.21
N ALA A 123 -24.54 18.77 -74.90
CA ALA A 123 -25.54 18.52 -73.87
C ALA A 123 -26.58 19.66 -73.78
N GLU A 124 -26.11 20.92 -73.79
CA GLU A 124 -26.96 22.13 -73.88
C GLU A 124 -27.86 22.10 -75.11
N ARG A 125 -27.30 21.72 -76.28
CA ARG A 125 -28.03 21.53 -77.55
C ARG A 125 -28.87 20.25 -77.59
N LYS A 126 -28.95 19.49 -76.49
CA LYS A 126 -29.66 18.20 -76.33
C LYS A 126 -29.34 17.16 -77.42
N PHE A 127 -28.13 17.21 -77.98
CA PHE A 127 -27.77 16.38 -79.13
C PHE A 127 -27.26 15.00 -78.68
N LYS A 128 -27.97 13.94 -79.08
CA LYS A 128 -27.66 12.54 -78.74
C LYS A 128 -27.29 12.35 -77.26
N LEU A 129 -28.21 12.66 -76.34
CA LEU A 129 -27.91 12.60 -74.90
C LEU A 129 -27.37 11.23 -74.45
N ASP A 130 -27.83 10.13 -75.04
CA ASP A 130 -27.41 8.76 -74.72
C ASP A 130 -25.97 8.42 -75.18
N GLU A 131 -25.33 9.25 -76.01
CA GLU A 131 -23.92 9.14 -76.42
C GLU A 131 -23.09 10.26 -75.77
N THR A 132 -23.58 11.49 -75.86
CA THR A 132 -22.96 12.72 -75.33
C THR A 132 -22.82 12.70 -73.81
N ILE A 133 -23.88 12.36 -73.05
CA ILE A 133 -23.84 12.42 -71.59
C ILE A 133 -22.94 11.33 -70.99
N PRO A 134 -23.00 10.05 -71.41
CA PRO A 134 -22.02 9.04 -70.96
C PRO A 134 -20.56 9.43 -71.23
N ALA A 135 -20.25 10.04 -72.39
CA ALA A 135 -18.91 10.53 -72.69
C ALA A 135 -18.48 11.69 -71.78
N LEU A 136 -19.37 12.66 -71.57
CA LEU A 136 -19.17 13.81 -70.67
C LEU A 136 -18.98 13.37 -69.21
N LEU A 137 -19.85 12.50 -68.68
CA LEU A 137 -19.74 11.94 -67.34
C LEU A 137 -18.43 11.18 -67.13
N THR A 138 -17.95 10.47 -68.15
CA THR A 138 -16.63 9.80 -68.09
C THR A 138 -15.51 10.84 -67.92
N LEU A 139 -15.50 11.90 -68.73
CA LEU A 139 -14.49 12.98 -68.65
C LEU A 139 -14.56 13.79 -67.35
N LEU A 140 -15.76 14.06 -66.83
CA LEU A 140 -15.95 14.75 -65.56
C LEU A 140 -15.44 13.89 -64.38
N LEU A 141 -15.61 12.56 -64.44
CA LEU A 141 -15.06 11.64 -63.44
C LEU A 141 -13.54 11.43 -63.57
N GLU A 142 -12.98 11.51 -64.78
CA GLU A 142 -11.53 11.58 -64.99
C GLU A 142 -10.91 12.89 -64.45
N GLN A 143 -11.70 13.98 -64.44
CA GLN A 143 -11.30 15.31 -63.92
C GLN A 143 -11.70 15.57 -62.47
N ASN A 144 -12.29 14.59 -61.75
CA ASN A 144 -12.84 14.75 -60.38
C ASN A 144 -13.90 15.88 -60.24
N ARG A 145 -14.56 16.29 -61.33
CA ARG A 145 -15.58 17.36 -61.39
C ARG A 145 -16.95 16.86 -60.93
N PHE A 146 -17.04 16.42 -59.68
CA PHE A 146 -18.17 15.63 -59.17
C PHE A 146 -19.51 16.35 -59.05
N GLN A 147 -19.54 17.67 -58.76
CA GLN A 147 -20.81 18.41 -58.74
C GLN A 147 -21.40 18.52 -60.15
N GLU A 148 -20.56 18.87 -61.14
CA GLU A 148 -20.95 18.93 -62.55
C GLU A 148 -21.36 17.55 -63.09
N ALA A 149 -20.70 16.47 -62.67
CA ALA A 149 -21.15 15.11 -62.98
C ALA A 149 -22.54 14.82 -62.40
N GLY A 150 -22.86 15.36 -61.22
CA GLY A 150 -24.18 15.25 -60.59
C GLY A 150 -25.28 16.02 -61.32
N THR A 151 -25.03 17.27 -61.73
CA THR A 151 -26.00 18.06 -62.51
C THR A 151 -26.19 17.52 -63.93
N THR A 152 -25.10 17.09 -64.56
CA THR A 152 -25.10 16.46 -65.90
C THR A 152 -25.85 15.13 -65.91
N LEU A 153 -25.75 14.34 -64.84
CA LEU A 153 -26.47 13.06 -64.70
C LEU A 153 -27.99 13.22 -64.79
N ALA A 154 -28.55 14.32 -64.26
CA ALA A 154 -30.00 14.58 -64.29
C ALA A 154 -30.56 14.80 -65.72
N LEU A 155 -29.70 14.90 -66.74
CA LEU A 155 -30.08 14.99 -68.15
C LEU A 155 -30.28 13.61 -68.81
N LEU A 156 -29.96 12.51 -68.14
CA LEU A 156 -30.23 11.14 -68.63
C LEU A 156 -31.58 10.61 -68.11
N PRO A 157 -32.26 9.72 -68.87
CA PRO A 157 -33.42 8.98 -68.38
C PRO A 157 -33.08 8.16 -67.12
N GLU A 158 -34.01 8.10 -66.15
CA GLU A 158 -33.79 7.49 -64.81
C GLU A 158 -33.19 6.08 -64.86
N HIS A 159 -33.65 5.24 -65.79
CA HIS A 159 -33.18 3.87 -65.93
C HIS A 159 -31.67 3.76 -66.29
N HIS A 160 -31.08 4.79 -66.89
CA HIS A 160 -29.64 4.90 -67.11
C HIS A 160 -28.91 5.59 -65.94
N GLN A 161 -29.59 6.38 -65.11
CA GLN A 161 -28.95 7.13 -64.04
C GLN A 161 -28.32 6.22 -62.97
N SER A 162 -29.00 5.15 -62.53
CA SER A 162 -28.50 4.28 -61.45
C SER A 162 -27.12 3.66 -61.73
N ALA A 163 -26.84 3.29 -62.99
CA ALA A 163 -25.53 2.78 -63.39
C ALA A 163 -24.43 3.84 -63.29
N TRP A 164 -24.75 5.10 -63.59
CA TRP A 164 -23.82 6.23 -63.46
C TRP A 164 -23.68 6.71 -62.02
N GLN A 165 -24.74 6.71 -61.22
CA GLN A 165 -24.68 6.97 -59.77
C GLN A 165 -23.67 6.04 -59.09
N LYS A 166 -23.71 4.74 -59.39
CA LYS A 166 -22.74 3.75 -58.87
C LYS A 166 -21.30 4.05 -59.29
N LYS A 167 -21.06 4.49 -60.53
CA LYS A 167 -19.73 4.91 -61.01
C LYS A 167 -19.22 6.19 -60.32
N ILE A 168 -20.09 7.21 -60.22
CA ILE A 168 -19.77 8.49 -59.55
C ILE A 168 -19.44 8.23 -58.08
N TYR A 169 -20.24 7.41 -57.40
CA TYR A 169 -20.02 7.00 -56.01
C TYR A 169 -18.67 6.30 -55.83
N LYS A 170 -18.38 5.25 -56.62
CA LYS A 170 -17.09 4.53 -56.54
C LYS A 170 -15.89 5.44 -56.79
N LYS A 171 -15.99 6.40 -57.73
CA LYS A 171 -14.89 7.34 -58.01
C LYS A 171 -14.72 8.41 -56.92
N LYS A 172 -15.80 8.85 -56.26
CA LYS A 172 -15.73 9.67 -55.04
C LYS A 172 -15.07 8.91 -53.88
N LEU A 173 -15.46 7.65 -53.66
CA LEU A 173 -14.88 6.79 -52.62
C LEU A 173 -13.36 6.59 -52.84
N GLN A 174 -12.94 6.36 -54.08
CA GLN A 174 -11.52 6.31 -54.45
C GLN A 174 -10.78 7.63 -54.19
N MET A 175 -11.41 8.79 -54.36
CA MET A 175 -10.79 10.08 -53.99
C MET A 175 -10.69 10.24 -52.47
N ALA A 176 -11.70 9.82 -51.70
CA ALA A 176 -11.69 9.92 -50.24
C ALA A 176 -10.53 9.11 -49.62
N TRP A 177 -10.35 7.85 -50.05
CA TRP A 177 -9.18 7.04 -49.70
C TRP A 177 -7.88 7.66 -50.21
N SER A 178 -7.84 8.14 -51.46
CA SER A 178 -6.64 8.81 -51.98
C SER A 178 -6.20 10.03 -51.18
N CYS A 179 -7.11 10.80 -50.56
CA CYS A 179 -6.72 11.88 -49.65
C CYS A 179 -6.14 11.33 -48.33
N TYR A 180 -6.74 10.27 -47.78
CA TYR A 180 -6.25 9.61 -46.56
C TYR A 180 -4.83 9.04 -46.76
N ASP A 181 -4.60 8.33 -47.88
CA ASP A 181 -3.32 7.69 -48.23
C ASP A 181 -2.17 8.70 -48.46
N HIS A 182 -2.50 9.97 -48.76
CA HIS A 182 -1.53 11.06 -48.92
C HIS A 182 -1.36 11.91 -47.64
N GLY A 183 -2.02 11.56 -46.54
CA GLY A 183 -1.95 12.28 -45.26
C GLY A 183 -2.85 13.51 -45.16
N ASP A 184 -3.69 13.79 -46.17
CA ASP A 184 -4.68 14.88 -46.11
C ASP A 184 -5.96 14.37 -45.42
N HIS A 185 -5.87 14.26 -44.09
CA HIS A 185 -6.93 13.74 -43.25
C HIS A 185 -8.14 14.69 -43.16
N GLU A 186 -8.00 16.00 -43.42
CA GLU A 186 -9.13 16.92 -43.51
C GLU A 186 -9.91 16.78 -44.83
N CYS A 187 -9.22 16.64 -45.97
CA CYS A 187 -9.86 16.24 -47.23
C CYS A 187 -10.57 14.90 -47.07
N ALA A 188 -9.91 13.90 -46.48
CA ALA A 188 -10.47 12.58 -46.27
C ALA A 188 -11.72 12.63 -45.39
N GLN A 189 -11.64 13.26 -44.20
CA GLN A 189 -12.78 13.41 -43.28
C GLN A 189 -13.97 14.09 -43.98
N THR A 190 -13.71 15.16 -44.72
CA THR A 190 -14.72 15.90 -45.49
C THR A 190 -15.34 15.03 -46.58
N ALA A 191 -14.53 14.30 -47.36
CA ALA A 191 -15.00 13.44 -48.44
C ALA A 191 -15.82 12.27 -47.92
N PHE A 192 -15.37 11.59 -46.86
CA PHE A 192 -16.11 10.50 -46.22
C PHE A 192 -17.39 10.98 -45.52
N ALA A 193 -17.39 12.15 -44.86
CA ALA A 193 -18.60 12.72 -44.26
C ALA A 193 -19.68 13.02 -45.33
N ASN A 194 -19.30 13.58 -46.48
CA ASN A 194 -20.20 13.81 -47.61
C ASN A 194 -20.69 12.49 -48.25
N LEU A 195 -19.85 11.45 -48.30
CA LEU A 195 -20.26 10.12 -48.76
C LEU A 195 -21.26 9.46 -47.78
N ARG A 196 -21.05 9.64 -46.47
CA ARG A 196 -21.89 9.08 -45.40
C ARG A 196 -23.29 9.70 -45.36
N GLN A 197 -23.45 10.95 -45.79
CA GLN A 197 -24.78 11.55 -46.00
C GLN A 197 -25.52 10.93 -47.20
N ALA A 198 -24.81 10.55 -48.26
CA ALA A 198 -25.39 9.93 -49.45
C ALA A 198 -25.65 8.41 -49.27
N LYS A 199 -24.91 7.77 -48.37
CA LYS A 199 -25.09 6.38 -47.93
C LYS A 199 -24.68 6.23 -46.45
N PRO A 200 -25.62 6.22 -45.50
CA PRO A 200 -25.32 6.07 -44.08
C PRO A 200 -25.07 4.61 -43.66
N ASP A 201 -25.32 3.66 -44.56
CA ASP A 201 -25.33 2.20 -44.37
C ASP A 201 -24.08 1.48 -44.94
N ASP A 202 -23.18 2.22 -45.60
CA ASP A 202 -22.03 1.67 -46.31
C ASP A 202 -20.79 1.55 -45.39
N PRO A 203 -20.26 0.33 -45.13
CA PRO A 203 -19.20 0.12 -44.14
C PRO A 203 -17.86 0.69 -44.58
N ASP A 204 -17.52 0.66 -45.88
CA ASP A 204 -16.26 1.19 -46.40
C ASP A 204 -16.15 2.71 -46.16
N VAL A 205 -17.29 3.40 -46.24
CA VAL A 205 -17.41 4.84 -45.94
C VAL A 205 -17.31 5.11 -44.44
N LEU A 206 -17.93 4.28 -43.58
CA LEU A 206 -17.77 4.42 -42.14
C LEU A 206 -16.31 4.21 -41.71
N LEU A 207 -15.66 3.17 -42.24
CA LEU A 207 -14.28 2.82 -41.92
C LEU A 207 -13.32 3.98 -42.24
N GLY A 208 -13.37 4.50 -43.47
CA GLY A 208 -12.56 5.65 -43.88
C GLY A 208 -12.89 6.95 -43.12
N HIS A 209 -14.17 7.17 -42.79
CA HIS A 209 -14.60 8.28 -41.92
C HIS A 209 -13.97 8.20 -40.52
N CYS A 210 -13.99 7.01 -39.91
CA CYS A 210 -13.44 6.78 -38.58
C CYS A 210 -11.91 6.85 -38.55
N TYR A 211 -11.21 6.25 -39.52
CA TYR A 211 -9.75 6.43 -39.64
C TYR A 211 -9.36 7.92 -39.80
N SER A 212 -10.08 8.66 -40.65
CA SER A 212 -9.82 10.10 -40.83
C SER A 212 -10.05 10.90 -39.54
N LEU A 213 -11.07 10.56 -38.76
CA LEU A 213 -11.32 11.17 -37.44
C LEU A 213 -10.25 10.80 -36.41
N ILE A 214 -9.74 9.55 -36.41
CA ILE A 214 -8.67 9.10 -35.50
C ILE A 214 -7.36 9.87 -35.75
N GLN A 215 -6.96 10.06 -37.01
CA GLN A 215 -5.75 10.83 -37.35
C GLN A 215 -5.88 12.34 -37.04
N LEU A 216 -7.11 12.84 -36.87
CA LEU A 216 -7.41 14.20 -36.42
C LEU A 216 -7.63 14.30 -34.89
N ASP A 217 -7.30 13.25 -34.13
CA ASP A 217 -7.53 13.08 -32.67
C ASP A 217 -9.00 13.19 -32.22
N ARG A 218 -9.95 13.12 -33.17
CA ARG A 218 -11.40 13.22 -32.93
C ARG A 218 -12.02 11.85 -32.61
N LYS A 219 -11.37 11.10 -31.73
CA LYS A 219 -11.65 9.69 -31.42
C LYS A 219 -13.06 9.41 -30.91
N ASP A 220 -13.62 10.29 -30.07
CA ASP A 220 -15.00 10.15 -29.58
C ASP A 220 -16.03 10.31 -30.71
N GLU A 221 -15.77 11.14 -31.71
CA GLU A 221 -16.65 11.24 -32.89
C GLU A 221 -16.60 9.96 -33.73
N ALA A 222 -15.43 9.35 -33.89
CA ALA A 222 -15.30 8.04 -34.55
C ALA A 222 -16.06 6.94 -33.79
N ARG A 223 -15.90 6.90 -32.46
CA ARG A 223 -16.61 5.95 -31.59
C ARG A 223 -18.13 6.13 -31.67
N ASN A 224 -18.61 7.37 -31.60
CA ASN A 224 -20.03 7.69 -31.74
C ASN A 224 -20.56 7.43 -33.17
N ALA A 225 -19.73 7.59 -34.20
CA ALA A 225 -20.07 7.26 -35.58
C ALA A 225 -20.33 5.75 -35.76
N ILE A 226 -19.51 4.89 -35.14
CA ILE A 226 -19.73 3.43 -35.18
C ILE A 226 -20.90 3.01 -34.27
N ALA A 227 -21.08 3.66 -33.11
CA ALA A 227 -22.22 3.42 -32.23
C ALA A 227 -23.57 3.71 -32.90
N SER A 228 -23.62 4.75 -33.75
CA SER A 228 -24.82 5.19 -34.49
C SER A 228 -25.02 4.50 -35.86
N PHE A 229 -24.12 3.62 -36.27
CA PHE A 229 -24.21 2.94 -37.57
C PHE A 229 -25.22 1.80 -37.57
N THR A 230 -26.16 1.85 -38.52
CA THR A 230 -27.26 0.89 -38.68
C THR A 230 -27.00 -0.19 -39.75
N GLY A 231 -25.93 -0.06 -40.53
CA GLY A 231 -25.52 -1.06 -41.52
C GLY A 231 -24.82 -2.27 -40.89
N GLN A 232 -24.53 -3.29 -41.71
CA GLN A 232 -23.77 -4.46 -41.26
C GLN A 232 -22.30 -4.09 -41.06
N LYS A 233 -21.78 -4.25 -39.84
CA LYS A 233 -20.37 -4.04 -39.49
C LYS A 233 -19.53 -5.24 -39.91
N ASN A 234 -18.35 -4.99 -40.50
CA ASN A 234 -17.32 -6.01 -40.70
C ASN A 234 -16.52 -6.22 -39.39
N SER A 235 -15.56 -7.15 -39.39
CA SER A 235 -14.70 -7.40 -38.21
C SER A 235 -13.91 -6.17 -37.79
N GLU A 236 -13.27 -5.51 -38.77
CA GLU A 236 -12.43 -4.31 -38.61
C GLU A 236 -13.16 -3.13 -37.94
N ILE A 237 -14.43 -2.87 -38.29
CA ILE A 237 -15.27 -1.86 -37.64
C ILE A 237 -15.63 -2.27 -36.20
N ASN A 238 -15.80 -3.57 -35.92
CA ASN A 238 -16.08 -4.06 -34.57
C ASN A 238 -14.84 -3.99 -33.68
N GLU A 239 -13.67 -4.40 -34.19
CA GLU A 239 -12.36 -4.28 -33.54
C GLU A 239 -12.04 -2.81 -33.23
N MET A 240 -12.18 -1.92 -34.22
CA MET A 240 -12.00 -0.47 -34.03
C MET A 240 -12.98 0.10 -32.98
N TYR A 241 -14.23 -0.37 -32.94
CA TYR A 241 -15.20 0.09 -31.94
C TYR A 241 -14.90 -0.42 -30.54
N ILE A 242 -14.39 -1.65 -30.43
CA ILE A 242 -13.85 -2.22 -29.19
C ILE A 242 -12.71 -1.34 -28.69
N ASP A 243 -11.66 -1.11 -29.49
CA ASP A 243 -10.47 -0.38 -29.07
C ASP A 243 -10.74 1.10 -28.73
N LEU A 244 -11.53 1.81 -29.55
CA LEU A 244 -11.96 3.18 -29.21
C LEU A 244 -12.76 3.24 -27.90
N THR A 245 -13.47 2.16 -27.54
CA THR A 245 -14.20 2.07 -26.27
C THR A 245 -13.27 1.70 -25.11
N LYS A 246 -12.24 0.86 -25.31
CA LYS A 246 -11.15 0.62 -24.34
C LYS A 246 -10.42 1.93 -24.03
N GLU A 247 -9.99 2.67 -25.07
CA GLU A 247 -9.31 3.96 -24.93
C GLU A 247 -10.17 4.99 -24.19
N LYS A 248 -11.46 5.13 -24.53
CA LYS A 248 -12.36 6.08 -23.85
C LYS A 248 -12.52 5.74 -22.36
N GLY A 249 -12.67 4.46 -22.03
CA GLY A 249 -12.74 4.00 -20.64
C GLY A 249 -11.47 4.31 -19.85
N LEU A 250 -10.29 4.05 -20.43
CA LEU A 250 -9.00 4.37 -19.84
C LEU A 250 -8.77 5.89 -19.69
N ALA A 251 -9.23 6.70 -20.64
CA ALA A 251 -9.14 8.16 -20.59
C ALA A 251 -10.06 8.76 -19.52
N ASP A 252 -11.27 8.20 -19.33
CA ASP A 252 -12.16 8.60 -18.24
C ASP A 252 -11.62 8.17 -16.87
N TYR A 253 -11.06 6.95 -16.77
CA TYR A 253 -10.42 6.46 -15.54
C TYR A 253 -9.25 7.35 -15.11
N ARG A 254 -8.32 7.64 -16.02
CA ARG A 254 -7.17 8.52 -15.79
C ARG A 254 -7.55 9.96 -15.42
N ALA A 255 -8.77 10.39 -15.79
CA ALA A 255 -9.32 11.70 -15.45
C ALA A 255 -10.26 11.69 -14.23
N GLY A 256 -10.31 10.59 -13.46
CA GLY A 256 -11.14 10.46 -12.24
C GLY A 256 -12.65 10.35 -12.51
N ARG A 257 -13.08 10.16 -13.76
CA ARG A 257 -14.50 10.12 -14.15
C ARG A 257 -15.05 8.68 -14.08
N TYR A 258 -14.90 8.04 -12.93
CA TYR A 258 -15.04 6.58 -12.77
C TYR A 258 -16.39 6.00 -13.22
N ALA A 259 -17.52 6.70 -13.04
CA ALA A 259 -18.83 6.26 -13.55
C ALA A 259 -18.93 6.29 -15.09
N GLN A 260 -18.19 7.18 -15.76
CA GLN A 260 -18.10 7.22 -17.22
C GLN A 260 -17.17 6.12 -17.73
N ALA A 261 -16.05 5.90 -17.02
CA ALA A 261 -15.14 4.79 -17.26
C ALA A 261 -15.86 3.43 -17.13
N GLU A 262 -16.59 3.19 -16.04
CA GLU A 262 -17.41 1.98 -15.86
C GLU A 262 -18.39 1.78 -17.02
N THR A 263 -19.05 2.86 -17.47
CA THR A 263 -20.02 2.79 -18.59
C THR A 263 -19.35 2.37 -19.90
N ALA A 264 -18.17 2.92 -20.22
CA ALA A 264 -17.41 2.55 -21.41
C ALA A 264 -16.82 1.13 -21.29
N LEU A 265 -16.16 0.82 -20.18
CA LEU A 265 -15.48 -0.46 -19.95
C LEU A 265 -16.47 -1.63 -19.85
N ALA A 266 -17.63 -1.44 -19.21
CA ALA A 266 -18.70 -2.44 -19.19
C ALA A 266 -19.36 -2.64 -20.56
N GLN A 267 -19.23 -1.68 -21.48
CA GLN A 267 -19.60 -1.88 -22.88
C GLN A 267 -18.49 -2.60 -23.67
N ALA A 268 -17.21 -2.31 -23.39
CA ALA A 268 -16.09 -3.04 -23.99
C ALA A 268 -16.08 -4.54 -23.58
N VAL A 269 -16.25 -4.86 -22.29
CA VAL A 269 -16.33 -6.26 -21.79
C VAL A 269 -17.51 -7.06 -22.39
N LYS A 270 -18.58 -6.40 -22.86
CA LYS A 270 -19.69 -7.07 -23.58
C LYS A 270 -19.36 -7.44 -25.02
N MET A 271 -18.32 -6.84 -25.60
CA MET A 271 -17.90 -7.02 -27.00
C MET A 271 -16.63 -7.85 -27.10
N ASP A 272 -15.72 -7.67 -26.14
CA ASP A 272 -14.51 -8.46 -25.91
C ASP A 272 -14.62 -9.07 -24.50
N ALA A 273 -15.18 -10.28 -24.43
CA ALA A 273 -15.51 -10.94 -23.18
C ALA A 273 -14.34 -11.73 -22.57
N ASP A 274 -13.18 -11.78 -23.25
CA ASP A 274 -12.02 -12.56 -22.82
C ASP A 274 -10.90 -11.66 -22.26
N ASP A 275 -10.71 -10.44 -22.78
CA ASP A 275 -9.71 -9.48 -22.29
C ASP A 275 -9.82 -9.21 -20.77
N ARG A 276 -8.82 -9.70 -20.04
CA ARG A 276 -8.68 -9.58 -18.58
C ARG A 276 -8.38 -8.13 -18.16
N GLY A 277 -7.65 -7.37 -18.97
CA GLY A 277 -7.24 -6.01 -18.66
C GLY A 277 -8.41 -5.03 -18.64
N ILE A 278 -9.38 -5.18 -19.55
CA ILE A 278 -10.63 -4.37 -19.50
C ILE A 278 -11.43 -4.73 -18.24
N LYS A 279 -11.54 -6.02 -17.91
CA LYS A 279 -12.25 -6.48 -16.70
C LYS A 279 -11.62 -5.93 -15.43
N GLU A 280 -10.30 -5.99 -15.31
CA GLU A 280 -9.59 -5.43 -14.15
C GLU A 280 -9.80 -3.90 -14.07
N LEU A 281 -9.66 -3.17 -15.18
CA LEU A 281 -9.86 -1.72 -15.22
C LEU A 281 -11.32 -1.30 -14.96
N LEU A 282 -12.29 -2.14 -15.34
CA LEU A 282 -13.72 -1.98 -14.99
C LEU A 282 -13.92 -2.12 -13.47
N GLU A 283 -13.32 -3.12 -12.85
CA GLU A 283 -13.43 -3.31 -11.40
C GLU A 283 -12.63 -2.26 -10.61
N TRP A 284 -11.47 -1.79 -11.11
CA TRP A 284 -10.80 -0.58 -10.59
C TRP A 284 -11.72 0.66 -10.68
N SER A 285 -12.48 0.80 -11.77
CA SER A 285 -13.47 1.89 -11.91
C SER A 285 -14.64 1.75 -10.92
N ARG A 286 -14.92 0.55 -10.41
CA ARG A 286 -15.96 0.29 -9.39
C ARG A 286 -15.43 0.46 -7.96
N TYR A 287 -14.18 0.07 -7.72
CA TYR A 287 -13.45 0.30 -6.47
C TYR A 287 -13.46 1.79 -6.07
N HIS A 288 -13.11 2.70 -6.98
CA HIS A 288 -13.19 4.15 -6.73
C HIS A 288 -14.63 4.71 -6.62
N GLN A 289 -15.65 3.85 -6.76
CA GLN A 289 -17.06 4.12 -6.50
C GLN A 289 -17.58 3.29 -5.31
N SER A 290 -16.69 2.93 -4.37
CA SER A 290 -16.97 2.16 -3.15
C SER A 290 -17.58 0.77 -3.38
N ARG A 291 -17.21 0.09 -4.48
CA ARG A 291 -17.63 -1.28 -4.84
C ARG A 291 -16.41 -2.18 -5.12
N PRO A 292 -15.72 -2.68 -4.08
CA PRO A 292 -14.46 -3.43 -4.20
C PRO A 292 -14.62 -4.92 -4.56
N GLU A 293 -15.83 -5.48 -4.49
CA GLU A 293 -16.07 -6.93 -4.42
C GLU A 293 -15.78 -7.69 -5.73
N GLY A 294 -15.82 -6.99 -6.87
CA GLY A 294 -15.36 -7.51 -8.15
C GLY A 294 -13.84 -7.43 -8.31
N LEU A 295 -13.23 -6.35 -7.79
CA LEU A 295 -11.79 -6.14 -7.87
C LEU A 295 -11.01 -7.13 -7.00
N ILE A 296 -11.46 -7.36 -5.77
CA ILE A 296 -10.92 -8.39 -4.87
C ILE A 296 -10.86 -9.74 -5.61
N ARG A 297 -11.98 -10.16 -6.20
CA ARG A 297 -12.11 -11.46 -6.87
C ARG A 297 -11.20 -11.62 -8.10
N ILE A 298 -11.06 -10.59 -8.93
CA ILE A 298 -10.19 -10.68 -10.12
C ILE A 298 -8.70 -10.60 -9.73
N LEU A 299 -8.34 -9.87 -8.67
CA LEU A 299 -6.97 -9.87 -8.14
C LEU A 299 -6.63 -11.21 -7.45
N GLU A 300 -7.53 -11.75 -6.62
CA GLU A 300 -7.43 -13.10 -6.04
C GLU A 300 -7.22 -14.16 -7.12
N GLN A 301 -8.07 -14.18 -8.15
CA GLN A 301 -7.93 -15.10 -9.27
C GLN A 301 -6.60 -14.92 -10.00
N THR A 302 -6.15 -13.67 -10.20
CA THR A 302 -4.88 -13.38 -10.87
C THR A 302 -3.68 -13.83 -10.03
N TYR A 303 -3.71 -13.63 -8.72
CA TYR A 303 -2.69 -14.18 -7.83
C TYR A 303 -2.68 -15.72 -7.87
N ASN A 304 -3.84 -16.35 -7.70
CA ASN A 304 -4.00 -17.81 -7.67
C ASN A 304 -3.52 -18.50 -8.97
N GLU A 305 -3.64 -17.84 -10.12
CA GLU A 305 -3.25 -18.38 -11.43
C GLU A 305 -1.79 -18.08 -11.82
N THR A 306 -1.13 -17.09 -11.21
CA THR A 306 0.16 -16.56 -11.70
C THR A 306 1.25 -16.37 -10.64
N GLY A 307 0.91 -16.38 -9.35
CA GLY A 307 1.82 -15.97 -8.27
C GLY A 307 2.24 -14.50 -8.30
N SER A 308 1.61 -13.66 -9.13
CA SER A 308 2.03 -12.28 -9.40
C SER A 308 2.11 -11.43 -8.13
N ALA A 309 3.32 -10.97 -7.80
CA ALA A 309 3.57 -10.10 -6.66
C ALA A 309 2.78 -8.79 -6.73
N LYS A 310 2.56 -8.24 -7.94
CA LYS A 310 1.69 -7.07 -8.15
C LYS A 310 0.24 -7.38 -7.76
N ALA A 311 -0.31 -8.52 -8.19
CA ALA A 311 -1.70 -8.88 -7.88
C ALA A 311 -1.91 -9.06 -6.36
N ALA A 312 -0.92 -9.61 -5.65
CA ALA A 312 -0.95 -9.69 -4.19
C ALA A 312 -0.86 -8.31 -3.52
N SER A 313 0.03 -7.42 -3.99
CA SER A 313 0.16 -6.06 -3.45
C SER A 313 -1.09 -5.21 -3.68
N ASP A 314 -1.65 -5.24 -4.89
CA ASP A 314 -2.89 -4.54 -5.23
C ASP A 314 -4.06 -5.07 -4.37
N LEU A 315 -4.14 -6.39 -4.16
CA LEU A 315 -5.17 -7.02 -3.34
C LEU A 315 -5.06 -6.64 -1.86
N ILE A 316 -3.85 -6.58 -1.30
CA ILE A 316 -3.61 -6.12 0.08
C ILE A 316 -4.12 -4.69 0.25
N THR A 317 -3.72 -3.76 -0.61
CA THR A 317 -4.18 -2.36 -0.56
C THR A 317 -5.70 -2.24 -0.69
N VAL A 318 -6.33 -3.06 -1.54
CA VAL A 318 -7.80 -3.10 -1.65
C VAL A 318 -8.43 -3.65 -0.38
N LEU A 319 -7.94 -4.76 0.19
CA LEU A 319 -8.48 -5.36 1.42
C LEU A 319 -8.34 -4.42 2.62
N GLU A 320 -7.19 -3.78 2.80
CA GLU A 320 -6.95 -2.73 3.81
C GLU A 320 -7.98 -1.61 3.71
N SER A 321 -8.27 -1.12 2.49
CA SER A 321 -9.26 -0.06 2.28
C SER A 321 -10.68 -0.45 2.71
N THR A 322 -11.04 -1.74 2.62
CA THR A 322 -12.36 -2.24 3.06
C THR A 322 -12.52 -2.32 4.57
N LYS A 323 -11.41 -2.22 5.33
CA LYS A 323 -11.32 -2.48 6.77
C LYS A 323 -11.72 -3.90 7.20
N ASN A 324 -11.88 -4.83 6.27
CA ASN A 324 -12.15 -6.24 6.56
C ASN A 324 -10.85 -6.97 6.96
N GLN A 325 -10.38 -6.70 8.18
CA GLN A 325 -9.11 -7.23 8.67
C GLN A 325 -9.04 -8.76 8.56
N ASN A 326 -10.12 -9.49 8.85
CA ASN A 326 -10.16 -10.96 8.75
C ASN A 326 -9.75 -11.49 7.37
N ALA A 327 -10.17 -10.83 6.29
CA ALA A 327 -9.85 -11.23 4.92
C ALA A 327 -8.41 -10.86 4.53
N LEU A 328 -7.91 -9.70 4.98
CA LEU A 328 -6.49 -9.34 4.84
C LEU A 328 -5.60 -10.37 5.55
N ASP A 329 -5.92 -10.66 6.81
CA ASP A 329 -5.27 -11.65 7.66
C ASP A 329 -5.22 -13.05 7.01
N GLU A 330 -6.32 -13.48 6.39
CA GLU A 330 -6.40 -14.76 5.68
C GLU A 330 -5.55 -14.77 4.41
N PHE A 331 -5.56 -13.68 3.63
CA PHE A 331 -4.72 -13.55 2.45
C PHE A 331 -3.22 -13.48 2.79
N ILE A 332 -2.82 -12.72 3.81
CA ILE A 332 -1.42 -12.66 4.29
C ILE A 332 -0.96 -14.03 4.80
N ARG A 333 -1.80 -14.75 5.57
CA ARG A 333 -1.52 -16.14 5.97
C ARG A 333 -1.36 -17.08 4.78
N LYS A 334 -2.02 -16.82 3.65
CA LYS A 334 -1.82 -17.57 2.40
C LYS A 334 -0.48 -17.22 1.76
N LEU A 335 -0.14 -15.93 1.58
CA LEU A 335 1.15 -15.52 1.01
C LEU A 335 2.34 -16.14 1.77
N ALA A 336 2.24 -16.17 3.10
CA ALA A 336 3.23 -16.79 3.98
C ALA A 336 3.35 -18.32 3.83
N GLN A 337 2.31 -19.01 3.36
CA GLN A 337 2.33 -20.45 3.05
C GLN A 337 2.83 -20.73 1.63
N ASP A 338 2.47 -19.88 0.67
CA ASP A 338 2.92 -19.98 -0.72
C ASP A 338 4.43 -19.64 -0.86
N ASN A 339 5.01 -18.90 0.10
CA ASN A 339 6.45 -18.70 0.30
C ASN A 339 7.21 -18.21 -0.95
N ILE A 340 6.60 -17.23 -1.65
CA ILE A 340 7.15 -16.61 -2.86
C ILE A 340 8.15 -15.52 -2.44
N SER A 341 9.43 -15.70 -2.79
CA SER A 341 10.55 -14.79 -2.40
C SER A 341 10.26 -13.31 -2.57
N ASP A 342 9.63 -12.96 -3.69
CA ASP A 342 9.38 -11.58 -4.12
C ASP A 342 8.27 -10.90 -3.29
N LEU A 343 7.57 -11.68 -2.45
CA LEU A 343 6.54 -11.23 -1.51
C LEU A 343 6.98 -11.30 -0.04
N ASN A 344 8.15 -11.86 0.28
CA ASN A 344 8.63 -12.01 1.66
C ASN A 344 8.65 -10.67 2.40
N HIS A 345 9.14 -9.59 1.78
CA HIS A 345 9.16 -8.25 2.38
C HIS A 345 7.74 -7.71 2.68
N LEU A 346 6.80 -7.92 1.77
CA LEU A 346 5.41 -7.49 1.94
C LEU A 346 4.70 -8.26 3.07
N VAL A 347 5.00 -9.55 3.21
CA VAL A 347 4.55 -10.40 4.32
C VAL A 347 5.22 -9.99 5.64
N GLY A 348 6.51 -9.67 5.61
CA GLY A 348 7.30 -9.19 6.74
C GLY A 348 6.76 -7.89 7.32
N GLU A 349 6.57 -6.85 6.49
CA GLU A 349 5.98 -5.58 6.91
C GLU A 349 4.58 -5.75 7.51
N ASN A 350 3.70 -6.54 6.87
CA ASN A 350 2.36 -6.76 7.39
C ASN A 350 2.39 -7.47 8.76
N TYR A 351 3.24 -8.49 8.93
CA TYR A 351 3.43 -9.14 10.23
C TYR A 351 4.08 -8.23 11.28
N TYR A 352 4.96 -7.30 10.91
CA TYR A 352 5.53 -6.33 11.85
C TYR A 352 4.49 -5.34 12.40
N GLN A 353 3.44 -5.05 11.63
CA GLN A 353 2.34 -4.21 12.10
C GLN A 353 1.31 -4.98 12.92
N HIS A 354 0.91 -6.18 12.49
CA HIS A 354 -0.27 -6.88 13.03
C HIS A 354 0.03 -8.12 13.92
N VAL A 355 1.27 -8.62 13.94
CA VAL A 355 1.63 -9.88 14.63
C VAL A 355 2.82 -9.71 15.58
N GLY A 356 3.99 -9.35 15.07
CA GLY A 356 5.20 -9.19 15.89
C GLY A 356 6.51 -9.21 15.11
N PRO A 357 7.60 -8.68 15.72
CA PRO A 357 8.89 -8.54 15.07
C PRO A 357 9.63 -9.87 14.85
N VAL A 358 9.43 -10.90 15.68
CA VAL A 358 10.08 -12.20 15.44
C VAL A 358 9.47 -12.89 14.22
N THR A 359 8.16 -12.83 14.08
CA THR A 359 7.41 -13.42 12.98
C THR A 359 7.76 -12.72 11.67
N ALA A 360 7.80 -11.39 11.65
CA ALA A 360 8.26 -10.61 10.50
C ALA A 360 9.68 -11.03 10.07
N ALA A 361 10.62 -11.10 11.02
CA ALA A 361 12.01 -11.49 10.80
C ALA A 361 12.23 -12.94 10.32
N GLN A 362 11.23 -13.80 10.44
CA GLN A 362 11.26 -15.18 9.94
C GLN A 362 10.82 -15.30 8.47
N PHE A 363 10.18 -14.28 7.91
CA PHE A 363 9.85 -14.21 6.47
C PHE A 363 10.78 -13.25 5.73
N ASP A 364 11.01 -12.06 6.26
CA ASP A 364 11.95 -11.09 5.72
C ASP A 364 12.98 -10.64 6.78
N ASN A 365 14.25 -10.78 6.44
CA ASN A 365 15.38 -10.31 7.24
C ASN A 365 16.30 -9.43 6.38
N SER A 366 15.69 -8.63 5.48
CA SER A 366 16.39 -7.69 4.61
C SER A 366 17.08 -6.57 5.42
N PRO A 367 18.30 -6.15 5.04
CA PRO A 367 19.02 -5.13 5.77
C PRO A 367 18.26 -3.79 5.87
N GLY A 368 18.13 -3.27 7.09
CA GLY A 368 17.51 -1.98 7.37
C GLY A 368 16.01 -2.02 7.70
N THR A 369 15.36 -3.20 7.74
CA THR A 369 13.98 -3.28 8.26
C THR A 369 13.94 -3.11 9.78
N CYS A 370 12.76 -2.72 10.28
CA CYS A 370 12.48 -2.49 11.70
C CYS A 370 12.49 -3.76 12.57
N TYR A 371 12.74 -4.92 11.95
CA TYR A 371 12.72 -6.26 12.53
C TYR A 371 13.92 -7.13 12.12
N GLU A 372 14.84 -6.64 11.27
CA GLU A 372 16.07 -7.36 10.90
C GLU A 372 16.82 -7.82 12.17
N GLY A 373 17.07 -9.12 12.27
CA GLY A 373 17.74 -9.75 13.40
C GLY A 373 16.85 -10.11 14.58
N CYS A 374 15.53 -9.89 14.53
CA CYS A 374 14.64 -10.25 15.64
C CYS A 374 14.40 -11.76 15.76
N ALA A 375 14.49 -12.51 14.65
CA ALA A 375 14.44 -13.97 14.65
C ALA A 375 15.73 -14.65 15.18
N ASN A 376 16.85 -13.92 15.26
CA ASN A 376 18.13 -14.48 15.65
C ASN A 376 18.12 -15.02 17.10
N PRO A 377 18.86 -16.10 17.39
CA PRO A 377 19.15 -16.50 18.76
C PRO A 377 19.80 -15.35 19.52
N LYS A 378 19.48 -15.18 20.81
CA LYS A 378 20.13 -14.21 21.70
C LYS A 378 20.69 -14.86 22.95
N LEU A 379 21.76 -14.27 23.48
CA LEU A 379 22.21 -14.50 24.84
C LEU A 379 22.29 -13.16 25.57
N SER A 380 21.56 -13.04 26.67
CA SER A 380 21.49 -11.84 27.50
C SER A 380 22.03 -12.14 28.88
N SER A 381 22.88 -11.25 29.40
CA SER A 381 23.48 -11.37 30.74
C SER A 381 23.58 -10.01 31.40
N GLY A 382 23.35 -9.96 32.72
CA GLY A 382 23.41 -8.69 33.44
C GLY A 382 23.20 -8.80 34.94
N ILE A 383 23.24 -7.64 35.58
CA ILE A 383 23.06 -7.47 37.02
C ILE A 383 21.72 -6.79 37.30
N PHE A 384 21.10 -7.17 38.41
CA PHE A 384 19.87 -6.54 38.92
C PHE A 384 19.93 -6.35 40.44
N TYR A 385 19.10 -5.44 40.92
CA TYR A 385 19.01 -5.00 42.30
C TYR A 385 17.57 -4.68 42.66
N ASN A 386 17.07 -5.21 43.77
CA ASN A 386 15.91 -4.66 44.48
C ASN A 386 16.34 -4.26 45.89
N TYR A 387 15.84 -3.13 46.37
CA TYR A 387 15.85 -2.77 47.77
C TYR A 387 14.46 -2.32 48.19
N ARG A 388 13.97 -2.89 49.29
CA ARG A 388 12.71 -2.55 49.95
C ARG A 388 13.00 -2.22 51.41
N SER A 389 12.59 -1.02 51.83
CA SER A 389 12.76 -0.56 53.22
C SER A 389 11.85 -1.31 54.19
N GLY A 390 12.35 -1.58 55.38
CA GLY A 390 11.61 -2.13 56.50
C GLY A 390 12.50 -2.27 57.73
N ASP A 391 12.07 -3.08 58.68
CA ASP A 391 12.82 -3.48 59.88
C ASP A 391 13.93 -4.47 59.52
N GLU A 392 15.12 -4.29 60.10
CA GLU A 392 16.25 -5.18 59.86
C GLU A 392 15.95 -6.62 60.33
N GLY A 393 16.42 -7.60 59.57
CA GLY A 393 16.16 -9.02 59.80
C GLY A 393 14.78 -9.50 59.36
N LEU A 394 13.76 -8.63 59.31
CA LEU A 394 12.36 -8.99 59.11
C LEU A 394 11.78 -8.50 57.77
N SER A 395 11.37 -7.23 57.70
CA SER A 395 10.58 -6.66 56.61
C SER A 395 11.41 -5.86 55.59
N GLN A 396 12.66 -5.53 55.93
CA GLN A 396 13.66 -5.06 54.98
C GLN A 396 14.09 -6.19 54.03
N LEU A 397 14.30 -5.86 52.75
CA LEU A 397 14.84 -6.80 51.76
C LEU A 397 15.76 -6.08 50.77
N ASN A 398 17.01 -6.53 50.69
CA ASN A 398 17.94 -6.28 49.60
C ASN A 398 18.10 -7.58 48.80
N ALA A 399 17.96 -7.51 47.48
CA ALA A 399 18.12 -8.62 46.56
C ALA A 399 19.00 -8.21 45.37
N THR A 400 20.28 -8.57 45.43
CA THR A 400 21.26 -8.31 44.37
C THR A 400 21.53 -9.60 43.60
N GLY A 401 21.48 -9.59 42.27
CA GLY A 401 21.66 -10.82 41.49
C GLY A 401 22.23 -10.64 40.10
N VAL A 402 22.61 -11.79 39.53
CA VAL A 402 23.02 -11.95 38.12
C VAL A 402 21.99 -12.80 37.40
N SER A 403 21.67 -12.45 36.16
CA SER A 403 20.77 -13.20 35.27
C SER A 403 21.51 -13.61 34.00
N LEU A 404 21.20 -14.80 33.49
CA LEU A 404 21.61 -15.31 32.18
C LEU A 404 20.37 -15.87 31.47
N THR A 405 20.01 -15.29 30.33
CA THR A 405 18.86 -15.69 29.52
C THR A 405 19.30 -16.07 28.12
N GLY A 406 19.00 -17.29 27.69
CA GLY A 406 19.12 -17.70 26.28
C GLY A 406 17.76 -17.68 25.59
N GLU A 407 17.65 -16.95 24.48
CA GLU A 407 16.45 -16.90 23.62
C GLU A 407 16.74 -17.59 22.29
N ILE A 408 15.84 -18.47 21.83
CA ILE A 408 15.85 -19.05 20.48
C ILE A 408 14.47 -18.94 19.85
N THR A 409 14.42 -18.79 18.52
CA THR A 409 13.15 -18.85 17.75
C THR A 409 13.16 -20.12 16.91
N THR A 410 11.99 -20.70 16.62
CA THR A 410 11.92 -21.99 15.87
C THR A 410 10.91 -21.98 14.73
N ARG A 411 9.66 -22.38 14.97
CA ARG A 411 8.57 -22.22 13.99
C ARG A 411 8.13 -20.75 13.92
N THR A 412 7.37 -20.40 12.89
CA THR A 412 6.76 -19.07 12.70
C THR A 412 6.17 -18.52 14.00
N GLY A 413 6.71 -17.43 14.54
CA GLY A 413 6.28 -16.77 15.78
C GLY A 413 6.50 -17.57 17.09
N ASN A 414 7.16 -18.73 17.06
CA ASN A 414 7.48 -19.50 18.27
C ASN A 414 8.83 -19.06 18.85
N ILE A 415 8.82 -18.52 20.07
CA ILE A 415 9.99 -18.10 20.85
C ILE A 415 10.15 -19.02 22.06
N TRP A 416 11.39 -19.36 22.41
CA TRP A 416 11.72 -20.16 23.59
C TRP A 416 12.83 -19.46 24.38
N ASN A 417 12.64 -19.38 25.69
CA ASN A 417 13.50 -18.68 26.63
C ASN A 417 13.89 -19.61 27.79
N LEU A 418 15.17 -19.64 28.13
CA LEU A 418 15.69 -20.29 29.33
C LEU A 418 16.43 -19.25 30.17
N ARG A 419 15.92 -18.98 31.38
CA ARG A 419 16.54 -18.06 32.36
C ARG A 419 17.15 -18.84 33.52
N LEU A 420 18.37 -18.44 33.88
CA LEU A 420 19.09 -18.87 35.06
C LEU A 420 19.51 -17.62 35.83
N SER A 421 19.17 -17.51 37.11
CA SER A 421 19.61 -16.38 37.96
C SER A 421 20.21 -16.86 39.27
N ALA A 422 21.25 -16.17 39.75
CA ALA A 422 21.78 -16.31 41.09
C ALA A 422 21.53 -15.02 41.87
N ILE A 423 20.89 -15.12 43.03
CA ILE A 423 20.36 -13.99 43.79
C ILE A 423 20.89 -14.04 45.22
N TYR A 424 21.62 -13.03 45.64
CA TYR A 424 21.97 -12.80 47.04
C TYR A 424 20.85 -11.98 47.70
N LEU A 425 20.19 -12.58 48.69
CA LEU A 425 19.17 -11.95 49.53
C LEU A 425 19.78 -11.55 50.87
N ASP A 426 19.36 -10.42 51.43
CA ASP A 426 19.83 -9.87 52.69
C ASP A 426 18.72 -9.00 53.33
N SER A 427 18.36 -9.22 54.59
CA SER A 427 17.40 -8.38 55.33
C SER A 427 18.05 -7.49 56.40
N GLY A 428 19.37 -7.57 56.62
CA GLY A 428 20.01 -7.03 57.83
C GLY A 428 19.83 -7.95 59.04
N SER A 429 20.18 -7.49 60.24
CA SER A 429 20.18 -8.36 61.43
C SER A 429 18.88 -8.31 62.24
N ALA A 430 18.39 -9.48 62.64
CA ALA A 430 17.21 -9.62 63.49
C ALA A 430 17.53 -9.46 65.00
N GLY A 431 18.81 -9.35 65.36
CA GLY A 431 19.27 -9.30 66.74
C GLY A 431 19.24 -10.66 67.47
N PRO A 432 19.57 -10.69 68.77
CA PRO A 432 19.80 -11.95 69.50
C PRO A 432 18.52 -12.63 70.03
N ASN A 433 17.39 -11.92 70.09
CA ASN A 433 16.08 -12.43 70.52
C ASN A 433 14.97 -11.77 69.70
N PRO A 434 14.82 -12.12 68.41
CA PRO A 434 13.86 -11.49 67.51
C PRO A 434 12.40 -11.84 67.86
N TYR A 435 11.48 -10.88 67.79
CA TYR A 435 10.04 -11.12 67.92
C TYR A 435 9.47 -11.73 66.63
N ALA A 436 9.85 -12.99 66.37
CA ALA A 436 9.56 -13.73 65.16
C ALA A 436 9.44 -15.23 65.45
N GLY A 437 8.86 -16.00 64.51
CA GLY A 437 8.61 -17.43 64.69
C GLY A 437 7.77 -17.70 65.95
N SER A 438 8.12 -18.73 66.72
CA SER A 438 7.39 -19.16 67.91
C SER A 438 7.83 -18.43 69.20
N PHE A 439 7.92 -17.10 69.18
CA PHE A 439 8.48 -16.30 70.29
C PHE A 439 7.89 -16.62 71.67
N TYR A 440 6.59 -16.94 71.76
CA TYR A 440 5.91 -17.42 72.97
C TYR A 440 6.68 -18.55 73.70
N ARG A 441 7.44 -19.39 73.00
CA ARG A 441 8.25 -20.47 73.59
C ARG A 441 9.40 -19.95 74.46
N SER A 442 9.97 -18.78 74.15
CA SER A 442 10.98 -18.13 75.01
C SER A 442 10.39 -17.48 76.27
N ILE A 443 9.08 -17.19 76.25
CA ILE A 443 8.34 -16.73 77.43
C ILE A 443 7.95 -17.94 78.31
N ALA A 444 7.59 -19.07 77.69
CA ALA A 444 7.25 -20.32 78.37
C ALA A 444 8.49 -21.00 79.00
N ASP A 445 9.63 -21.00 78.31
CA ASP A 445 10.93 -21.41 78.84
C ASP A 445 11.97 -20.27 78.68
N PRO A 446 12.18 -19.45 79.72
CA PRO A 446 13.22 -18.41 79.72
C PRO A 446 14.67 -18.93 79.65
N GLY A 447 14.89 -20.25 79.67
CA GLY A 447 16.18 -20.88 79.34
C GLY A 447 16.40 -21.11 77.84
N LEU A 448 15.35 -21.03 77.03
CA LEU A 448 15.41 -21.25 75.58
C LEU A 448 16.19 -20.12 74.90
N SER A 449 17.41 -20.44 74.46
CA SER A 449 18.23 -19.52 73.67
C SER A 449 17.77 -19.51 72.22
N ALA A 450 17.57 -18.33 71.65
CA ALA A 450 17.14 -18.19 70.26
C ALA A 450 18.15 -18.80 69.27
N GLY A 451 17.63 -19.59 68.33
CA GLY A 451 18.34 -20.04 67.13
C GLY A 451 18.55 -18.90 66.13
N LYS A 452 19.36 -19.15 65.10
CA LYS A 452 19.63 -18.15 64.06
C LYS A 452 18.59 -18.18 62.95
N MET A 453 17.90 -17.06 62.79
CA MET A 453 17.21 -16.72 61.55
C MET A 453 18.20 -16.58 60.39
N VAL A 454 17.71 -16.81 59.17
CA VAL A 454 18.42 -16.51 57.93
C VAL A 454 18.27 -15.03 57.64
N GLU A 455 19.33 -14.29 57.97
CA GLU A 455 19.49 -12.85 57.69
C GLU A 455 19.94 -12.59 56.25
N ALA A 456 20.76 -13.49 55.67
CA ALA A 456 21.19 -13.41 54.28
C ALA A 456 21.42 -14.79 53.65
N ARG A 457 21.14 -14.94 52.34
CA ARG A 457 21.28 -16.22 51.62
C ARG A 457 21.36 -16.06 50.10
N THR A 458 22.24 -16.82 49.45
CA THR A 458 22.27 -16.96 47.98
C THR A 458 21.33 -18.07 47.52
N VAL A 459 20.37 -17.72 46.67
CA VAL A 459 19.38 -18.63 46.06
C VAL A 459 19.47 -18.61 44.53
N TYR A 460 18.87 -19.62 43.88
CA TYR A 460 18.91 -19.76 42.42
C TYR A 460 17.51 -19.87 41.80
N ASP A 461 17.28 -19.09 40.76
CA ASP A 461 16.06 -19.08 39.94
C ASP A 461 16.30 -19.84 38.63
N LEU A 462 15.34 -20.69 38.25
CA LEU A 462 15.31 -21.45 37.00
C LEU A 462 13.90 -21.36 36.43
N ASN A 463 13.80 -20.83 35.21
CA ASN A 463 12.52 -20.68 34.52
C ASN A 463 12.69 -20.93 33.02
N PHE A 464 11.75 -21.68 32.46
CA PHE A 464 11.61 -21.95 31.05
C PHE A 464 10.32 -21.30 30.56
N LEU A 465 10.41 -20.59 29.44
CA LEU A 465 9.34 -19.77 28.90
C LEU A 465 9.15 -20.08 27.42
N PHE A 466 7.92 -20.42 27.04
CA PHE A 466 7.47 -20.51 25.65
C PHE A 466 6.57 -19.32 25.33
N GLU A 467 6.79 -18.67 24.18
CA GLU A 467 5.95 -17.57 23.71
C GLU A 467 5.54 -17.79 22.26
N LYS A 468 4.34 -17.31 21.95
CA LYS A 468 3.75 -17.36 20.61
C LYS A 468 3.30 -15.96 20.22
N GLU A 469 4.03 -15.35 19.29
CA GLU A 469 3.55 -14.18 18.56
C GLU A 469 2.33 -14.55 17.71
N GLY A 470 1.36 -13.65 17.67
CA GLY A 470 0.13 -13.76 16.90
C GLY A 470 -0.74 -12.50 17.05
N PRO A 471 -1.85 -12.37 16.29
CA PRO A 471 -2.86 -11.34 16.56
C PRO A 471 -3.44 -11.45 17.98
N ASN A 472 -3.34 -12.64 18.58
CA ASN A 472 -3.44 -12.87 20.01
C ASN A 472 -2.14 -13.56 20.46
N ASN A 473 -1.50 -13.04 21.51
CA ASN A 473 -0.23 -13.55 22.02
C ASN A 473 -0.46 -14.55 23.16
N TRP A 474 0.36 -15.61 23.19
CA TRP A 474 0.46 -16.52 24.32
C TRP A 474 1.86 -16.46 24.94
N ASN A 475 1.92 -16.50 26.26
CA ASN A 475 3.13 -16.67 27.06
C ASN A 475 2.85 -17.77 28.10
N LEU A 476 3.74 -18.75 28.18
CA LEU A 476 3.65 -19.91 29.06
C LEU A 476 5.01 -20.13 29.73
N SER A 477 5.12 -19.84 31.02
CA SER A 477 6.33 -20.09 31.81
C SER A 477 6.14 -21.21 32.83
N ILE A 478 7.22 -21.93 33.12
CA ILE A 478 7.30 -22.96 34.16
C ILE A 478 8.67 -22.89 34.85
N GLY A 479 8.71 -23.12 36.16
CA GLY A 479 9.95 -23.13 36.94
C GLY A 479 9.73 -23.66 38.35
N SER A 480 10.60 -23.27 39.29
CA SER A 480 10.37 -23.47 40.73
C SER A 480 10.55 -22.16 41.50
N THR A 481 9.95 -22.07 42.68
CA THR A 481 10.40 -21.13 43.73
C THR A 481 11.89 -21.36 44.02
N PRO A 482 12.65 -20.37 44.52
CA PRO A 482 14.10 -20.41 44.45
C PRO A 482 14.75 -21.62 45.13
N LEU A 483 15.71 -22.23 44.44
CA LEU A 483 16.56 -23.30 44.93
C LEU A 483 17.53 -22.76 45.99
N ASN A 484 17.91 -23.61 46.95
CA ASN A 484 18.72 -23.24 48.12
C ASN A 484 18.12 -22.12 48.99
N GLY A 485 16.79 -22.02 49.09
CA GLY A 485 16.16 -21.28 50.21
C GLY A 485 16.05 -22.13 51.48
N VAL A 486 15.27 -21.67 52.45
CA VAL A 486 15.00 -22.44 53.70
C VAL A 486 14.03 -23.58 53.41
N SER A 487 12.80 -23.23 53.02
CA SER A 487 11.77 -24.18 52.62
C SER A 487 12.11 -24.87 51.30
N SER A 488 11.53 -26.05 51.09
CA SER A 488 11.76 -26.82 49.86
C SER A 488 11.24 -26.10 48.60
N PRO A 489 11.88 -26.28 47.42
CA PRO A 489 11.38 -25.73 46.17
C PRO A 489 9.99 -26.28 45.79
N VAL A 490 9.14 -25.40 45.28
CA VAL A 490 7.75 -25.67 44.86
C VAL A 490 7.62 -25.26 43.39
N PRO A 491 6.90 -26.00 42.52
CA PRO A 491 6.68 -25.57 41.14
C PRO A 491 5.97 -24.21 41.03
N ILE A 492 6.38 -23.40 40.07
CA ILE A 492 5.72 -22.15 39.67
C ILE A 492 5.37 -22.18 38.19
N PHE A 493 4.32 -21.46 37.80
CA PHE A 493 3.90 -21.33 36.41
C PHE A 493 3.29 -19.95 36.13
N ASP A 494 3.33 -19.57 34.86
CA ASP A 494 2.66 -18.40 34.31
C ASP A 494 1.95 -18.81 33.01
N ILE A 495 0.68 -18.42 32.83
CA ILE A 495 -0.09 -18.63 31.60
C ILE A 495 -0.80 -17.32 31.29
N ASN A 496 -0.23 -16.51 30.41
CA ASN A 496 -0.83 -15.28 29.91
C ASN A 496 -1.33 -15.46 28.46
N TYR A 497 -2.58 -15.05 28.22
CA TYR A 497 -3.17 -14.87 26.91
C TYR A 497 -3.63 -13.43 26.74
N THR A 498 -3.13 -12.72 25.73
CA THR A 498 -3.41 -11.30 25.50
C THR A 498 -3.85 -11.04 24.06
N THR A 499 -4.90 -10.23 23.91
CA THR A 499 -5.42 -9.68 22.65
C THR A 499 -5.32 -8.14 22.70
N PRO A 500 -5.56 -7.41 21.60
CA PRO A 500 -5.49 -5.94 21.60
C PRO A 500 -6.41 -5.21 22.59
N SER A 501 -7.52 -5.85 23.01
CA SER A 501 -8.53 -5.22 23.89
C SER A 501 -8.82 -5.97 25.20
N TRP A 502 -8.32 -7.19 25.39
CA TRP A 502 -8.46 -7.94 26.64
C TRP A 502 -7.37 -9.00 26.82
N GLY A 503 -7.12 -9.39 28.05
CA GLY A 503 -6.22 -10.50 28.37
C GLY A 503 -6.62 -11.23 29.66
N VAL A 504 -6.16 -12.46 29.79
CA VAL A 504 -6.30 -13.29 30.99
C VAL A 504 -4.96 -13.92 31.33
N HIS A 505 -4.64 -13.90 32.61
CA HIS A 505 -3.38 -14.35 33.18
C HIS A 505 -3.69 -15.29 34.34
N PHE A 506 -3.08 -16.47 34.36
CA PHE A 506 -3.17 -17.45 35.43
C PHE A 506 -1.76 -17.73 35.94
N GLU A 507 -1.54 -17.61 37.24
CA GLU A 507 -0.21 -17.74 37.82
C GLU A 507 -0.20 -18.59 39.10
N GLN A 508 0.96 -19.20 39.34
CA GLN A 508 1.41 -19.59 40.66
C GLN A 508 2.84 -19.08 40.82
N SER A 509 3.06 -18.11 41.70
CA SER A 509 4.35 -17.41 41.85
C SER A 509 4.68 -17.10 43.31
N SER A 510 5.96 -16.88 43.64
CA SER A 510 6.38 -16.44 44.98
C SER A 510 5.94 -15.00 45.26
N VAL A 511 5.52 -14.73 46.50
CA VAL A 511 5.51 -13.38 47.07
C VAL A 511 6.95 -13.01 47.43
N LYS A 512 7.42 -11.81 47.09
CA LYS A 512 8.85 -11.41 47.14
C LYS A 512 9.10 -10.17 47.97
N GLU A 513 8.41 -10.04 49.11
CA GLU A 513 8.42 -8.81 49.92
C GLU A 513 9.42 -8.85 51.08
N SER A 514 9.82 -10.05 51.49
CA SER A 514 10.69 -10.35 52.64
C SER A 514 11.39 -11.69 52.44
N ILE A 515 12.44 -12.00 53.22
CA ILE A 515 13.06 -13.34 53.20
C ILE A 515 12.04 -14.43 53.57
N LEU A 516 11.18 -14.13 54.56
CA LEU A 516 10.10 -15.01 55.02
C LEU A 516 9.14 -15.36 53.87
N SER A 517 8.57 -14.35 53.22
CA SER A 517 7.62 -14.56 52.11
C SER A 517 8.26 -15.25 50.92
N TRP A 518 9.50 -14.90 50.56
CA TRP A 518 10.12 -15.40 49.32
C TRP A 518 10.68 -16.81 49.43
N ILE A 519 11.48 -17.11 50.47
CA ILE A 519 12.28 -18.34 50.53
C ILE A 519 12.03 -19.21 51.76
N GLY A 520 11.24 -18.72 52.72
CA GLY A 520 11.02 -19.33 54.03
C GLY A 520 12.06 -18.90 55.07
N GLN A 521 11.77 -19.16 56.34
CA GLN A 521 12.58 -18.75 57.49
C GLN A 521 12.69 -19.86 58.54
N ASN A 522 13.83 -19.96 59.23
CA ASN A 522 14.02 -20.85 60.38
C ASN A 522 13.31 -20.26 61.60
N ASP A 523 12.51 -21.04 62.33
CA ASP A 523 11.95 -20.60 63.61
C ASP A 523 13.08 -20.44 64.65
N PRO A 524 13.34 -19.23 65.19
CA PRO A 524 14.35 -19.05 66.22
C PRO A 524 13.99 -19.78 67.54
N TYR A 525 12.77 -20.29 67.71
CA TYR A 525 12.31 -20.92 68.95
C TYR A 525 11.75 -22.35 68.78
N SER A 526 11.95 -22.99 67.63
CA SER A 526 11.68 -24.43 67.43
C SER A 526 12.46 -25.01 66.24
N ASP A 527 12.50 -26.34 66.09
CA ASP A 527 13.15 -27.02 64.95
C ASP A 527 12.35 -26.91 63.61
N LYS A 528 11.49 -25.89 63.48
CA LYS A 528 10.58 -25.73 62.33
C LYS A 528 11.01 -24.62 61.37
N HIS A 529 10.39 -24.63 60.20
CA HIS A 529 10.49 -23.57 59.20
C HIS A 529 9.08 -23.07 58.87
N TRP A 530 8.95 -21.79 58.52
CA TRP A 530 7.70 -21.27 57.97
C TRP A 530 7.92 -20.20 56.89
N GLY A 531 6.88 -19.82 56.16
CA GLY A 531 6.96 -18.86 55.06
C GLY A 531 6.95 -19.54 53.69
N ARG A 532 7.76 -19.02 52.75
CA ARG A 532 7.69 -19.36 51.30
C ARG A 532 6.25 -19.25 50.81
N VAL A 533 5.70 -18.05 50.91
CA VAL A 533 4.34 -17.74 50.46
C VAL A 533 4.29 -17.75 48.94
N LEU A 534 3.43 -18.58 48.38
CA LEU A 534 3.01 -18.51 47.00
C LEU A 534 1.67 -17.79 46.90
N LYS A 535 1.47 -17.05 45.81
CA LYS A 535 0.14 -16.65 45.32
C LYS A 535 -0.23 -17.53 44.13
N THR A 536 -1.40 -18.16 44.19
CA THR A 536 -1.99 -18.92 43.09
C THR A 536 -3.32 -18.28 42.73
N GLY A 537 -3.48 -17.84 41.48
CA GLY A 537 -4.60 -16.97 41.14
C GLY A 537 -4.77 -16.68 39.65
N PHE A 538 -5.67 -15.74 39.36
CA PHE A 538 -5.89 -15.22 38.02
C PHE A 538 -6.14 -13.71 38.02
N THR A 539 -5.75 -13.08 36.92
CA THR A 539 -5.99 -11.67 36.60
C THR A 539 -6.67 -11.59 35.24
N GLY A 540 -7.74 -10.81 35.13
CA GLY A 540 -8.44 -10.54 33.87
C GLY A 540 -8.50 -9.05 33.61
N GLN A 541 -8.02 -8.62 32.44
CA GLN A 541 -8.01 -7.21 32.03
C GLN A 541 -8.84 -7.00 30.75
N LYS A 542 -9.48 -5.84 30.65
CA LYS A 542 -10.19 -5.40 29.44
C LYS A 542 -10.13 -3.89 29.26
N THR A 543 -9.71 -3.47 28.08
CA THR A 543 -9.78 -2.10 27.59
C THR A 543 -10.97 -1.95 26.64
N PHE A 544 -11.62 -0.79 26.73
CA PHE A 544 -12.74 -0.35 25.92
C PHE A 544 -12.34 0.96 25.25
N ASP A 545 -12.33 0.95 23.92
CA ASP A 545 -12.19 2.18 23.13
C ASP A 545 -13.44 3.05 23.34
N LEU A 546 -13.23 4.35 23.53
CA LEU A 546 -14.31 5.34 23.64
C LEU A 546 -14.38 6.11 22.30
N GLU A 547 -14.56 7.44 22.35
CA GLU A 547 -14.26 8.27 21.19
C GLU A 547 -12.74 8.46 21.09
N MET A 548 -12.13 8.20 19.93
CA MET A 548 -10.68 8.36 19.74
C MET A 548 -10.24 9.80 20.07
N PRO A 549 -9.15 10.02 20.84
CA PRO A 549 -8.13 9.06 21.28
C PRO A 549 -8.31 8.53 22.72
N TYR A 550 -9.54 8.55 23.26
CA TYR A 550 -9.84 8.17 24.64
C TYR A 550 -10.14 6.68 24.80
N TRP A 551 -9.77 6.14 25.96
CA TRP A 551 -9.98 4.74 26.32
C TRP A 551 -10.31 4.60 27.82
N PHE A 552 -10.99 3.52 28.17
CA PHE A 552 -11.23 3.09 29.55
C PHE A 552 -10.76 1.63 29.73
N SER A 553 -10.05 1.33 30.81
CA SER A 553 -9.57 -0.03 31.09
C SER A 553 -9.94 -0.46 32.51
N THR A 554 -10.20 -1.76 32.65
CA THR A 554 -10.52 -2.42 33.92
C THR A 554 -9.71 -3.70 34.06
N GLU A 555 -9.18 -3.95 35.25
CA GLU A 555 -8.50 -5.17 35.66
C GLU A 555 -9.17 -5.69 36.94
N GLY A 556 -9.45 -6.99 36.99
CA GLY A 556 -9.86 -7.70 38.20
C GLY A 556 -8.91 -8.87 38.47
N ARG A 557 -8.51 -9.05 39.74
CA ARG A 557 -7.61 -10.11 40.17
C ARG A 557 -8.14 -10.86 41.40
N TYR A 558 -7.87 -12.15 41.47
CA TYR A 558 -8.10 -13.01 42.63
C TYR A 558 -6.91 -13.94 42.84
N HIS A 559 -6.42 -13.99 44.07
CA HIS A 559 -5.27 -14.80 44.46
C HIS A 559 -5.52 -15.49 45.80
N TYR A 560 -5.23 -16.79 45.86
CA TYR A 560 -5.13 -17.58 47.09
C TYR A 560 -3.66 -17.65 47.50
N TYR A 561 -3.38 -17.37 48.77
CA TYR A 561 -2.05 -17.26 49.35
C TYR A 561 -1.84 -18.39 50.36
N TRP A 562 -0.74 -19.12 50.19
CA TRP A 562 -0.43 -20.33 50.98
C TRP A 562 1.08 -20.49 51.11
N GLY A 563 1.56 -21.24 52.10
CA GLY A 563 2.99 -21.44 52.35
C GLY A 563 3.30 -22.61 53.29
N GLU A 564 4.57 -22.85 53.58
CA GLU A 564 4.97 -23.82 54.60
C GLU A 564 4.67 -23.22 55.99
N ASN A 565 3.79 -23.87 56.77
CA ASN A 565 3.39 -23.41 58.11
C ASN A 565 2.92 -21.93 58.16
N VAL A 566 2.28 -21.46 57.07
CA VAL A 566 1.57 -20.16 57.01
C VAL A 566 0.08 -20.45 56.93
N GLN A 567 -0.76 -19.69 57.63
CA GLN A 567 -2.21 -19.80 57.47
C GLN A 567 -2.64 -19.26 56.10
N ASP A 568 -3.58 -19.95 55.45
CA ASP A 568 -4.10 -19.58 54.14
C ASP A 568 -4.89 -18.26 54.16
N ASN A 569 -4.66 -17.43 53.13
CA ASN A 569 -5.31 -16.13 52.95
C ASN A 569 -5.84 -15.99 51.50
N HIS A 570 -6.75 -15.04 51.28
CA HIS A 570 -7.33 -14.75 49.97
C HIS A 570 -7.27 -13.25 49.70
N GLY A 571 -6.72 -12.85 48.56
CA GLY A 571 -6.70 -11.47 48.08
C GLY A 571 -7.63 -11.27 46.89
N LEU A 572 -8.35 -10.16 46.89
CA LEU A 572 -9.12 -9.64 45.77
C LEU A 572 -8.57 -8.26 45.38
N GLY A 573 -8.64 -7.94 44.09
CA GLY A 573 -8.29 -6.60 43.62
C GLY A 573 -9.06 -6.19 42.38
N ILE A 574 -9.29 -4.89 42.25
CA ILE A 574 -9.80 -4.23 41.05
C ILE A 574 -8.95 -2.99 40.76
N SER A 575 -8.70 -2.70 39.49
CA SER A 575 -8.06 -1.46 39.05
C SER A 575 -8.80 -0.91 37.83
N LEU A 576 -9.10 0.38 37.87
CA LEU A 576 -9.81 1.11 36.82
C LEU A 576 -8.89 2.21 36.31
N SER A 577 -8.94 2.50 35.02
CA SER A 577 -8.19 3.61 34.43
C SER A 577 -8.92 4.22 33.27
N ILE A 578 -8.87 5.55 33.16
CA ILE A 578 -9.40 6.30 32.02
C ILE A 578 -8.34 7.30 31.55
N GLY A 579 -8.12 7.35 30.25
CA GLY A 579 -7.03 8.14 29.69
C GLY A 579 -7.17 8.39 28.21
N ARG A 580 -6.10 8.93 27.63
CA ARG A 580 -5.95 9.13 26.19
C ARG A 580 -4.54 8.75 25.75
N THR A 581 -4.42 8.24 24.53
CA THR A 581 -3.14 7.87 23.94
C THR A 581 -2.90 8.67 22.66
N ASP A 582 -1.85 9.49 22.63
CA ASP A 582 -1.55 10.39 21.52
C ASP A 582 -0.06 10.46 21.17
N GLU A 583 0.25 10.83 19.93
CA GLU A 583 1.64 11.03 19.50
C GLU A 583 2.16 12.40 19.95
N TRP A 584 3.35 12.42 20.54
CA TRP A 584 3.99 13.62 21.06
C TRP A 584 5.51 13.50 20.95
N ASN A 585 6.09 14.21 19.96
CA ASN A 585 7.53 14.42 19.82
C ASN A 585 8.36 13.12 19.88
N GLN A 586 8.14 12.21 18.93
CA GLN A 586 8.74 10.85 18.84
C GLN A 586 8.31 9.85 19.93
N PHE A 587 7.41 10.22 20.85
CA PHE A 587 6.82 9.31 21.83
C PHE A 587 5.34 9.08 21.56
N THR A 588 4.90 7.84 21.69
CA THR A 588 3.52 7.53 22.08
C THR A 588 3.35 7.91 23.55
N ARG A 589 2.55 8.94 23.82
CA ARG A 589 2.16 9.36 25.16
C ARG A 589 0.84 8.70 25.54
N ASN A 590 0.79 8.14 26.73
CA ASN A 590 -0.45 7.76 27.40
C ASN A 590 -0.57 8.58 28.70
N ILE A 591 -1.71 9.23 28.93
CA ILE A 591 -1.95 10.07 30.11
C ILE A 591 -3.40 9.91 30.58
N GLY A 592 -3.60 9.80 31.88
CA GLY A 592 -4.93 9.55 32.45
C GLY A 592 -4.99 9.58 33.97
N LEU A 593 -6.12 9.10 34.49
CA LEU A 593 -6.37 8.86 35.89
C LEU A 593 -6.55 7.35 36.11
N SER A 594 -5.93 6.83 37.16
CA SER A 594 -6.09 5.46 37.64
C SER A 594 -6.69 5.46 39.05
N SER A 595 -7.52 4.46 39.34
CA SER A 595 -7.90 4.11 40.70
C SER A 595 -7.81 2.60 40.90
N GLY A 596 -7.64 2.16 42.14
CA GLY A 596 -7.60 0.75 42.48
C GLY A 596 -8.12 0.49 43.88
N ALA A 597 -8.55 -0.75 44.12
CA ALA A 597 -8.87 -1.25 45.44
C ALA A 597 -8.37 -2.69 45.54
N ILE A 598 -7.64 -2.99 46.62
CA ILE A 598 -7.29 -4.36 47.01
C ILE A 598 -7.85 -4.65 48.40
N SER A 599 -8.10 -5.92 48.70
CA SER A 599 -8.64 -6.39 49.97
C SER A 599 -8.20 -7.82 50.21
N PHE A 600 -7.76 -8.11 51.44
CA PHE A 600 -7.41 -9.46 51.89
C PHE A 600 -8.41 -9.96 52.93
N LYS A 601 -8.60 -11.29 52.99
CA LYS A 601 -9.42 -11.96 54.01
C LYS A 601 -8.84 -11.77 55.42
N ASP A 602 -7.52 -11.78 55.51
CA ASP A 602 -6.76 -11.74 56.75
C ASP A 602 -5.51 -10.85 56.63
N ASN A 603 -5.09 -10.21 57.73
CA ASN A 603 -3.80 -9.52 57.83
C ASN A 603 -2.66 -10.49 58.21
N HIS A 604 -1.68 -10.63 57.31
CA HIS A 604 -0.51 -11.53 57.39
C HIS A 604 0.83 -10.78 57.35
N SER A 605 0.82 -9.46 57.60
CA SER A 605 1.98 -8.57 57.46
C SER A 605 3.13 -8.83 58.43
N PHE A 606 2.92 -9.69 59.43
CA PHE A 606 3.81 -9.93 60.57
C PHE A 606 4.77 -11.12 60.38
N TYR A 607 5.68 -11.32 61.35
CA TYR A 607 6.84 -12.22 61.26
C TYR A 607 6.88 -13.31 62.35
N THR A 608 5.80 -13.49 63.08
CA THR A 608 5.57 -14.60 64.02
C THR A 608 5.00 -15.83 63.30
N TYR A 609 4.99 -16.97 63.99
CA TYR A 609 4.60 -18.26 63.43
C TYR A 609 3.16 -18.25 62.87
N GLY A 610 2.99 -18.77 61.66
CA GLY A 610 1.71 -18.75 60.92
C GLY A 610 1.45 -17.50 60.08
N HIS A 611 2.19 -16.40 60.29
CA HIS A 611 2.13 -15.21 59.42
C HIS A 611 3.09 -15.31 58.22
N GLY A 612 2.87 -14.47 57.21
CA GLY A 612 3.58 -14.56 55.92
C GLY A 612 4.59 -13.45 55.61
N GLY A 613 4.56 -12.33 56.33
CA GLY A 613 5.45 -11.19 56.11
C GLY A 613 5.27 -10.49 54.75
N TYR A 614 4.03 -10.14 54.38
CA TYR A 614 3.67 -9.43 53.14
C TYR A 614 2.49 -8.46 53.32
N ASP A 615 2.45 -7.36 52.55
CA ASP A 615 1.40 -6.32 52.63
C ASP A 615 0.01 -6.92 52.33
N SER A 616 -0.81 -7.05 53.37
CA SER A 616 -2.10 -7.75 53.34
C SER A 616 -3.21 -6.97 54.07
N PRO A 617 -3.56 -5.76 53.60
CA PRO A 617 -4.57 -4.91 54.22
C PRO A 617 -5.99 -5.46 54.01
N LYS A 618 -6.84 -5.29 55.02
CA LYS A 618 -8.27 -5.60 54.97
C LYS A 618 -8.94 -4.85 53.80
N TYR A 619 -8.58 -3.59 53.59
CA TYR A 619 -8.70 -2.93 52.29
C TYR A 619 -7.68 -1.81 52.11
N LYS A 620 -7.31 -1.54 50.85
CA LYS A 620 -6.43 -0.43 50.46
C LYS A 620 -6.89 0.13 49.12
N VAL A 621 -7.30 1.41 49.11
CA VAL A 621 -7.94 2.09 47.98
C VAL A 621 -7.07 3.26 47.54
N SER A 622 -6.72 3.32 46.25
CA SER A 622 -5.84 4.33 45.67
C SER A 622 -6.48 5.08 44.51
N VAL A 623 -6.08 6.34 44.30
CA VAL A 623 -6.48 7.16 43.15
C VAL A 623 -5.42 8.21 42.80
N GLY A 624 -5.18 8.43 41.52
CA GLY A 624 -4.36 9.56 41.07
C GLY A 624 -3.98 9.55 39.58
N PRO A 625 -3.23 10.56 39.13
CA PRO A 625 -2.81 10.69 37.73
C PRO A 625 -1.59 9.84 37.40
N PHE A 626 -1.53 9.40 36.14
CA PHE A 626 -0.34 8.79 35.54
C PHE A 626 -0.01 9.43 34.19
N ILE A 627 1.27 9.36 33.82
CA ILE A 627 1.78 9.60 32.48
C ILE A 627 2.79 8.50 32.12
N ARG A 628 2.72 8.02 30.87
CA ARG A 628 3.69 7.11 30.28
C ARG A 628 4.10 7.63 28.90
N LEU A 629 5.39 7.56 28.59
CA LEU A 629 6.00 7.98 27.32
C LEU A 629 6.83 6.83 26.77
N ILE A 630 6.44 6.29 25.62
CA ILE A 630 7.14 5.18 24.94
C ILE A 630 7.64 5.69 23.59
N THR A 631 8.92 5.51 23.26
CA THR A 631 9.44 5.86 21.92
C THR A 631 8.68 5.10 20.83
N GLN A 632 8.41 5.77 19.70
CA GLN A 632 7.76 5.15 18.54
C GLN A 632 8.54 3.93 18.00
N LYS A 633 7.85 3.04 17.27
CA LYS A 633 8.46 1.87 16.62
C LYS A 633 9.62 2.29 15.69
N CYS A 634 10.60 1.40 15.52
CA CYS A 634 11.71 1.53 14.57
C CYS A 634 12.77 2.62 14.86
N GLU A 635 12.75 3.26 16.03
CA GLU A 635 13.82 4.19 16.44
C GLU A 635 15.12 3.49 16.85
N SER A 636 16.25 4.21 16.71
CA SER A 636 17.60 3.70 17.01
C SER A 636 17.90 3.49 18.52
N TYR A 637 16.97 3.93 19.36
CA TYR A 637 16.89 3.69 20.79
C TYR A 637 15.42 3.50 21.15
N TRP A 638 15.15 2.77 22.22
CA TRP A 638 13.80 2.60 22.78
C TRP A 638 13.85 3.05 24.23
N LEU A 639 12.86 3.85 24.63
CA LEU A 639 12.74 4.42 25.96
C LEU A 639 11.26 4.39 26.38
N ASP A 640 11.00 3.86 27.57
CA ASP A 640 9.68 3.78 28.18
C ASP A 640 9.76 4.35 29.60
N MET A 641 9.15 5.51 29.79
CA MET A 641 9.15 6.26 31.04
C MET A 641 7.72 6.37 31.56
N ALA A 642 7.47 5.85 32.75
CA ALA A 642 6.21 6.00 33.48
C ALA A 642 6.43 6.78 34.79
N LEU A 643 5.46 7.63 35.11
CA LEU A 643 5.32 8.34 36.37
C LEU A 643 3.84 8.24 36.79
N SER A 644 3.58 7.79 38.01
CA SER A 644 2.27 7.97 38.64
C SER A 644 2.41 8.61 40.01
N LEU A 645 1.39 9.37 40.38
CA LEU A 645 1.17 9.89 41.72
C LEU A 645 -0.17 9.30 42.19
N SER A 646 -0.29 8.90 43.45
CA SER A 646 -1.54 8.35 43.97
C SER A 646 -1.73 8.68 45.44
N ALA A 647 -2.88 9.25 45.79
CA ALA A 647 -3.35 9.24 47.16
C ALA A 647 -3.95 7.86 47.45
N PHE A 648 -3.73 7.31 48.64
CA PHE A 648 -4.37 6.06 49.05
C PHE A 648 -4.77 6.07 50.53
N MET A 649 -5.80 5.27 50.83
CA MET A 649 -6.31 5.01 52.18
C MET A 649 -6.22 3.50 52.42
N SER A 650 -5.75 3.10 53.59
CA SER A 650 -5.48 1.69 53.93
C SER A 650 -6.00 1.38 55.34
N GLU A 651 -6.69 0.26 55.50
CA GLU A 651 -7.08 -0.28 56.81
C GLU A 651 -6.51 -1.69 56.95
N THR A 652 -5.78 -1.95 58.03
CA THR A 652 -5.38 -3.28 58.48
C THR A 652 -6.27 -3.71 59.64
N GLU A 653 -6.57 -5.01 59.74
CA GLU A 653 -7.29 -5.57 60.88
C GLU A 653 -6.35 -5.92 62.04
N ASP A 654 -6.92 -5.98 63.26
CA ASP A 654 -6.31 -6.71 64.37
C ASP A 654 -6.05 -8.16 63.94
N ALA A 655 -4.86 -8.70 64.22
CA ALA A 655 -4.49 -10.07 63.88
C ALA A 655 -3.85 -10.76 65.09
N PRO A 656 -4.17 -12.03 65.40
CA PRO A 656 -3.57 -12.72 66.53
C PRO A 656 -2.05 -12.82 66.33
N HIS A 657 -1.29 -12.73 67.42
CA HIS A 657 0.17 -12.79 67.37
C HIS A 657 0.67 -14.07 66.68
N TYR A 658 -0.07 -15.18 66.75
CA TYR A 658 0.26 -16.43 66.07
C TYR A 658 -0.99 -16.96 65.35
N ARG A 659 -0.92 -17.22 64.04
CA ARG A 659 -2.10 -17.69 63.26
C ARG A 659 -2.42 -19.17 63.50
N ASP A 660 -1.41 -19.98 63.79
CA ASP A 660 -1.52 -21.42 64.10
C ASP A 660 -0.34 -21.86 65.02
N PRO A 661 -0.36 -21.50 66.32
CA PRO A 661 0.73 -21.80 67.25
C PRO A 661 0.78 -23.29 67.62
N ASP A 662 1.96 -23.90 67.55
CA ASP A 662 2.15 -25.25 68.07
C ASP A 662 2.16 -25.25 69.60
N LEU A 663 1.06 -25.69 70.22
CA LEU A 663 0.92 -25.75 71.67
C LEU A 663 1.56 -27.00 72.30
N ASN A 664 2.14 -27.91 71.51
CA ASN A 664 2.73 -29.15 72.05
C ASN A 664 3.98 -28.86 72.90
N GLY A 665 3.99 -29.43 74.10
CA GLY A 665 5.09 -29.30 75.07
C GLY A 665 5.02 -28.06 75.98
N LEU A 666 3.99 -27.21 75.86
CA LEU A 666 3.77 -26.08 76.77
C LEU A 666 3.13 -26.55 78.10
N ASP A 667 3.37 -25.79 79.17
CA ASP A 667 2.62 -25.94 80.42
C ASP A 667 1.15 -25.51 80.20
N PRO A 668 0.13 -26.29 80.65
CA PRO A 668 -1.27 -25.90 80.56
C PRO A 668 -1.58 -24.51 81.16
N GLY A 669 -0.85 -24.08 82.19
CA GLY A 669 -0.98 -22.75 82.79
C GLY A 669 -0.41 -21.60 81.96
N PHE A 670 0.33 -21.91 80.88
CA PHE A 670 0.81 -20.92 79.91
C PHE A 670 -0.21 -20.63 78.81
N LEU A 671 -1.26 -21.45 78.64
CA LEU A 671 -2.19 -21.32 77.51
C LEU A 671 -3.02 -20.03 77.54
N ASP A 672 -3.21 -19.42 78.71
CA ASP A 672 -3.85 -18.11 78.90
C ASP A 672 -2.84 -16.93 78.86
N ASN A 673 -1.59 -17.14 78.41
CA ASN A 673 -0.57 -16.09 78.39
C ASN A 673 -0.90 -14.98 77.38
N SER A 674 -0.83 -13.72 77.82
CA SER A 674 -1.23 -12.54 77.04
C SER A 674 -0.43 -12.27 75.76
N ASP A 675 0.75 -12.86 75.58
CA ASP A 675 1.43 -12.86 74.29
C ASP A 675 0.86 -13.93 73.34
N LEU A 676 0.65 -15.15 73.85
CA LEU A 676 0.14 -16.29 73.06
C LEU A 676 -1.30 -16.05 72.55
N ILE A 677 -2.16 -15.46 73.39
CA ILE A 677 -3.54 -15.08 73.02
C ILE A 677 -3.69 -13.61 72.63
N GLY A 678 -2.57 -12.90 72.46
CA GLY A 678 -2.55 -11.48 72.11
C GLY A 678 -2.81 -11.22 70.62
N ASN A 679 -3.16 -9.97 70.30
CA ASN A 679 -3.33 -9.48 68.94
C ASN A 679 -2.37 -8.33 68.64
N TYR A 680 -1.76 -8.37 67.46
CA TYR A 680 -1.31 -7.16 66.78
C TYR A 680 -2.53 -6.27 66.51
N ARG A 681 -2.34 -4.96 66.65
CA ARG A 681 -3.40 -3.97 66.44
C ARG A 681 -3.50 -3.57 64.97
N GLY A 682 -4.73 -3.46 64.47
CA GLY A 682 -5.04 -2.88 63.16
C GLY A 682 -4.92 -1.35 63.15
N GLU A 683 -4.54 -0.81 61.99
CA GLU A 683 -4.20 0.60 61.79
C GLU A 683 -4.93 1.15 60.54
N GLU A 684 -5.32 2.43 60.60
CA GLU A 684 -5.94 3.16 59.49
C GLU A 684 -4.99 4.27 59.04
N GLU A 685 -4.57 4.24 57.79
CA GLU A 685 -3.58 5.16 57.22
C GLU A 685 -4.13 5.89 55.99
N SER A 686 -3.64 7.11 55.76
CA SER A 686 -3.92 7.91 54.58
C SER A 686 -2.64 8.57 54.09
N GLU A 687 -2.30 8.31 52.83
CA GLU A 687 -0.96 8.46 52.28
C GLU A 687 -0.97 9.06 50.88
N ALA A 688 0.19 9.57 50.45
CA ALA A 688 0.49 9.80 49.04
C ALA A 688 1.73 9.01 48.62
N SER A 689 1.69 8.40 47.43
CA SER A 689 2.82 7.73 46.81
C SER A 689 3.23 8.36 45.48
N VAL A 690 4.50 8.19 45.16
CA VAL A 690 5.08 8.40 43.83
C VAL A 690 5.66 7.07 43.35
N ASN A 691 5.37 6.71 42.10
CA ASN A 691 6.05 5.63 41.40
C ASN A 691 6.66 6.16 40.10
N VAL A 692 7.92 5.79 39.86
CA VAL A 692 8.68 6.10 38.65
C VAL A 692 9.23 4.79 38.08
N LYS A 693 9.06 4.54 36.79
CA LYS A 693 9.69 3.43 36.06
C LYS A 693 10.31 3.97 34.77
N ILE A 694 11.60 3.77 34.58
CA ILE A 694 12.35 4.15 33.37
C ILE A 694 12.98 2.87 32.82
N ARG A 695 12.68 2.53 31.57
CA ARG A 695 13.24 1.39 30.85
C ARG A 695 13.83 1.86 29.53
N GLY A 696 14.95 1.29 29.10
CA GLY A 696 15.53 1.63 27.82
C GLY A 696 16.39 0.52 27.22
N MET A 697 16.47 0.52 25.89
CA MET A 697 17.30 -0.40 25.11
C MET A 697 17.98 0.36 23.96
N ARG A 698 19.22 0.00 23.63
CA ARG A 698 19.99 0.62 22.56
C ARG A 698 20.96 -0.35 21.89
N HIS A 699 21.03 -0.33 20.57
CA HIS A 699 22.06 -1.02 19.80
C HIS A 699 23.43 -0.32 19.95
N LEU A 700 24.48 -1.09 20.20
CA LEU A 700 25.87 -0.63 20.34
C LEU A 700 26.72 -0.92 19.09
N GLY A 701 26.23 -1.71 18.14
CA GLY A 701 26.99 -2.25 17.02
C GLY A 701 27.51 -3.66 17.28
N ASN A 702 27.96 -4.34 16.22
CA ASN A 702 28.50 -5.71 16.27
C ASN A 702 27.56 -6.72 16.98
N ASN A 703 26.25 -6.59 16.73
CA ASN A 703 25.17 -7.38 17.31
C ASN A 703 24.99 -7.25 18.84
N TRP A 704 25.64 -6.27 19.48
CA TRP A 704 25.50 -6.00 20.91
C TRP A 704 24.45 -4.94 21.18
N PHE A 705 23.59 -5.21 22.15
CA PHE A 705 22.59 -4.30 22.68
C PHE A 705 22.83 -4.10 24.17
N VAL A 706 22.60 -2.89 24.67
CA VAL A 706 22.55 -2.60 26.09
C VAL A 706 21.13 -2.27 26.50
N THR A 707 20.73 -2.83 27.62
CA THR A 707 19.38 -2.78 28.16
C THR A 707 19.46 -2.32 29.61
N GLY A 708 18.72 -1.28 29.97
CA GLY A 708 18.76 -0.67 31.30
C GLY A 708 17.36 -0.40 31.85
N THR A 709 17.20 -0.53 33.15
CA THR A 709 15.93 -0.24 33.85
C THR A 709 16.18 0.31 35.25
N ALA A 710 15.34 1.25 35.66
CA ALA A 710 15.30 1.83 36.99
C ALA A 710 13.83 2.03 37.41
N GLY A 711 13.52 1.73 38.66
CA GLY A 711 12.21 1.86 39.26
C GLY A 711 12.34 2.40 40.69
N PHE A 712 11.47 3.32 41.06
CA PHE A 712 11.41 3.91 42.40
C PHE A 712 9.97 4.07 42.85
N THR A 713 9.65 3.53 44.02
CA THR A 713 8.39 3.78 44.73
C THR A 713 8.74 4.45 46.06
N SER A 714 7.99 5.49 46.45
CA SER A 714 8.05 6.05 47.80
C SER A 714 6.66 6.46 48.27
N THR A 715 6.36 6.26 49.55
CA THR A 715 5.16 6.79 50.23
C THR A 715 5.53 7.95 51.17
N THR A 716 4.52 8.53 51.82
CA THR A 716 4.64 9.65 52.77
C THR A 716 5.02 9.20 54.19
N THR A 717 4.64 8.01 54.62
CA THR A 717 5.02 7.40 55.91
C THR A 717 6.49 7.01 55.96
N GLY A 718 7.06 6.66 54.81
CA GLY A 718 8.51 6.44 54.65
C GLY A 718 8.90 5.20 53.85
N PHE A 719 7.94 4.34 53.46
CA PHE A 719 8.22 3.18 52.62
C PHE A 719 8.91 3.58 51.32
N ARG A 720 9.94 2.83 50.93
CA ARG A 720 10.71 2.99 49.70
C ARG A 720 11.03 1.63 49.07
N GLU A 721 10.82 1.54 47.76
CA GLU A 721 11.33 0.45 46.93
C GLU A 721 12.18 1.01 45.79
N VAL A 722 13.34 0.39 45.52
CA VAL A 722 14.28 0.74 44.44
C VAL A 722 14.60 -0.52 43.64
N LYS A 723 14.14 -0.58 42.38
CA LYS A 723 14.53 -1.65 41.44
C LYS A 723 15.47 -1.10 40.39
N ALA A 724 16.55 -1.80 40.08
CA ALA A 724 17.49 -1.42 39.03
C ALA A 724 18.04 -2.65 38.31
N GLY A 725 18.42 -2.49 37.05
CA GLY A 725 19.09 -3.54 36.29
C GLY A 725 19.79 -3.01 35.04
N ILE A 726 20.91 -3.64 34.69
CA ILE A 726 21.64 -3.38 33.45
C ILE A 726 22.15 -4.70 32.87
N PHE A 727 21.87 -4.88 31.58
CA PHE A 727 22.09 -6.13 30.85
C PHE A 727 22.75 -5.83 29.51
N LEU A 728 23.67 -6.69 29.09
CA LEU A 728 24.14 -6.78 27.71
C LEU A 728 23.48 -7.97 27.03
N GLN A 729 23.11 -7.79 25.77
CA GLN A 729 22.48 -8.80 24.94
C GLN A 729 23.24 -8.93 23.61
N TYR A 730 23.56 -10.15 23.23
CA TYR A 730 24.22 -10.47 21.97
C TYR A 730 23.28 -11.25 21.06
N HIS A 731 23.13 -10.82 19.80
CA HIS A 731 22.40 -11.58 18.77
C HIS A 731 23.40 -12.41 17.95
N PHE A 732 23.14 -13.71 17.80
CA PHE A 732 23.93 -14.58 16.94
C PHE A 732 23.49 -14.44 15.48
N ASN A 733 24.43 -14.49 14.53
CA ASN A 733 24.32 -14.01 13.14
C ASN A 733 24.42 -12.48 13.03
N ASP A 734 25.07 -11.98 11.96
CA ASP A 734 25.24 -10.55 11.66
C ASP A 734 23.90 -9.80 11.66
N THR A 735 23.82 -8.74 12.46
CA THR A 735 22.73 -7.76 12.44
C THR A 735 23.32 -6.37 12.18
N ARG A 736 22.96 -5.75 11.06
CA ARG A 736 23.34 -4.38 10.71
C ARG A 736 22.31 -3.36 11.19
N SER A 737 21.08 -3.80 11.43
CA SER A 737 20.00 -2.97 11.97
C SER A 737 20.29 -2.41 13.36
N SER A 738 19.50 -1.39 13.72
CA SER A 738 19.32 -0.96 15.11
C SER A 738 18.01 -1.48 15.73
N ALA A 739 17.30 -2.41 15.06
CA ALA A 739 16.01 -2.94 15.47
C ALA A 739 15.96 -3.42 16.93
N LEU A 740 15.03 -2.86 17.70
CA LEU A 740 14.86 -3.12 19.14
C LEU A 740 13.69 -4.09 19.35
N CYS A 741 14.04 -5.36 19.15
CA CYS A 741 13.16 -6.52 19.04
C CYS A 741 12.36 -6.82 20.33
N ASP A 742 11.27 -6.10 20.53
CA ASP A 742 10.39 -6.20 21.70
C ASP A 742 11.13 -5.98 23.04
N ALA A 743 11.72 -4.79 23.14
CA ALA A 743 12.48 -4.33 24.30
C ALA A 743 11.69 -4.37 25.62
N SER A 744 10.35 -4.23 25.57
CA SER A 744 9.50 -4.30 26.78
C SER A 744 9.53 -5.71 27.37
N ARG A 745 9.18 -6.72 26.57
CA ARG A 745 9.18 -8.12 26.97
C ARG A 745 10.55 -8.58 27.44
N GLN A 746 11.61 -8.21 26.72
CA GLN A 746 12.98 -8.57 27.09
C GLN A 746 13.38 -7.99 28.46
N ILE A 747 12.99 -6.75 28.79
CA ILE A 747 13.27 -6.16 30.11
C ILE A 747 12.44 -6.84 31.22
N ASP A 748 11.15 -7.06 31.00
CA ASP A 748 10.30 -7.68 32.03
C ASP A 748 10.73 -9.15 32.29
N LEU A 749 11.18 -9.88 31.26
CA LEU A 749 11.81 -11.20 31.38
C LEU A 749 13.14 -11.14 32.17
N LEU A 750 14.01 -10.18 31.88
CA LEU A 750 15.32 -10.04 32.56
C LEU A 750 15.19 -9.60 34.03
N MET A 751 14.14 -8.85 34.37
CA MET A 751 13.85 -8.37 35.73
C MET A 751 12.90 -9.29 36.54
N SER A 752 12.26 -10.26 35.88
CA SER A 752 11.35 -11.23 36.52
C SER A 752 11.89 -11.98 37.77
N PRO A 753 13.21 -12.14 38.02
CA PRO A 753 13.67 -12.66 39.31
C PRO A 753 13.21 -11.82 40.51
N ILE A 754 13.18 -10.48 40.40
CA ILE A 754 12.86 -9.54 41.50
C ILE A 754 11.56 -8.73 41.32
N ASN A 755 10.80 -8.99 40.26
CA ASN A 755 9.45 -8.45 40.07
C ASN A 755 8.39 -9.38 40.68
#